data_AF-A0A845ZA53-F1
#
_entry.id   AF-A0A845ZA53-F1
#
_cell.length_a   1.000
_cell.length_b   1.000
_cell.length_c   1.000
_cell.angle_alpha   90.00
_cell.angle_beta   90.00
_cell.angle_gamma   90.00
#
_symmetry.space_group_name_H-M   'P 1'
#
loop_
_entity.id
_entity.type
_entity.pdbx_description
1 polymer ?
#
loop_
_entity_poly.entity_id
_entity_poly.type
_entity_poly.pdbx_seq_one_letter_code
_entity_poly.pdbx_strand_id
1 'polypeptide(L)'
;MVTTDFCKLPPKSHHNKPLNQLLTLPIACYLVAQMPLLCSAQIVPDNTLPNNSIVTPNGNIIEITGGTTAGGNLFHSFEQFSVLTGNTAFFNNSLTIDSIISRVTGGSISKIDGLIRANGRANLFLINPNGIVFGSEASLDIGGSFIGSTANSIKFADGSEFSATNPQEPPLLTINIPTGLQYGSQANPGRIVINGPGNNLSINPATFAVIRDNRPVGLEVQPGKTLALVGGDVAVAGGNLTTAGGRIELGSVQGEGMVTLTPTNSGWTLSYEDVGQFQDITLSQGASVSTSGNGGGEIQVQGRRVTLSQGSAILADTLGSGAGGSLTVKATEALQVIGTVVNNFFFSRLSSDVAPGATGNGGNLFIDTERLRVADGAQISSGTFSSGNAGTLTITAAEVEVIAGSNFGPSGLFVPVAPGATGNGGNLLIDTERLRVTDGAQISASTFGSGDGGDLLVQAKEVELIGTAFGIFPSTLSANVELGATGNGGNLLIDTERLRVTDGAQISATTFGKGDAGALRAQVTEMELIGTSSEGLPSGLFANVEPDAIGNGGDLTIETEGLQLTDGGQIAAITRGEGDAGSLTVKAIDLQLSGTSPQGLASGLFTDVRAGAIGNGGQLTINTERLRLTDGAQIAANTFGEGDAGSLTVQAIDLQLSGTSTEGLPTALLANVEPDAIGNGGKLTINTERLGLVDGAQISAITRGEGDAGSLTVKAIDLQLSGTSPQGLPSGLFTDVRREAIGNGGKLTINTESLRLSDGAQIEANTFGKGNAGSIEVNATDIELIGTSPQELASGLFTEVRREAIGNGGKLTIDTERLRLSDGAQIAATTFGEGDAGSIEVNATDVELIGTATNFASAIFANVELEAIGTGGELTLETERLRLVDGAQVATITRGEGDGGTLRVQAQEIELIGRSDLGASGLLANAIAGSGNGGKLEVFTDQLSIRDGATISVSNFQSNNLLAPGQGQAGDIEIVANSIELSNSGADTPNGGGITASNFSAGGGNIDISANQITSNRGQITATSELSGGGDIKLTSDLLFLSNQSAISTSVNDSNGGGGDIKINSDFVVVVENSNIAANAIFGPGGNIQITTQGLFLSPDSQITASSEFGIDGQINISNPDPTQNLGLIPLPATIIDTGLLIATGCSTDDEQNGFALLGRGGLPTDPTDPLKGETIWIDWRDFSATRRQLYRAARNRGKKPNQEPQVTAKKPPIIEAQGWIINQDGIVELVPYPTGPELKPVLNRTINCHNLR
;
A
#
# COMPACT_ATOMS: atom_id res chain seq x y z
N MET A 1 16.64 36.95 20.27
CA MET A 1 17.83 37.56 20.91
C MET A 1 17.73 39.08 20.80
N VAL A 2 17.90 39.75 21.94
CA VAL A 2 18.34 41.14 22.22
C VAL A 2 18.08 42.25 21.18
N THR A 3 17.34 43.25 21.67
CA THR A 3 17.06 44.62 21.24
C THR A 3 18.24 45.47 20.76
N THR A 4 18.00 46.38 19.79
CA THR A 4 18.40 47.80 19.88
C THR A 4 17.50 48.70 19.04
N ASP A 5 17.01 49.75 19.70
CA ASP A 5 16.16 50.85 19.26
C ASP A 5 16.75 51.76 18.17
N PHE A 6 15.89 52.40 17.37
CA PHE A 6 15.75 53.87 17.38
C PHE A 6 14.38 54.32 16.81
N CYS A 7 13.86 55.36 17.43
CA CYS A 7 12.47 55.83 17.45
C CYS A 7 12.06 56.82 16.33
N LYS A 8 10.74 56.77 16.01
CA LYS A 8 9.72 57.86 15.88
C LYS A 8 10.00 59.11 15.00
N LEU A 9 9.07 59.80 14.34
CA LEU A 9 7.64 59.77 13.95
C LEU A 9 7.43 61.03 13.02
N PRO A 10 6.26 61.25 12.37
CA PRO A 10 6.06 62.11 11.18
C PRO A 10 5.26 63.41 11.50
N PRO A 11 4.31 63.92 10.66
CA PRO A 11 4.40 64.64 9.37
C PRO A 11 3.74 66.06 9.40
N LYS A 12 3.82 66.84 8.30
CA LYS A 12 2.69 67.51 7.58
C LYS A 12 3.04 68.74 6.72
N SER A 13 2.58 68.68 5.46
CA SER A 13 1.79 69.65 4.65
C SER A 13 2.32 71.01 4.13
N HIS A 14 2.02 71.19 2.82
CA HIS A 14 1.57 72.38 2.04
C HIS A 14 2.55 73.31 1.29
N HIS A 15 2.37 73.28 -0.05
CA HIS A 15 2.34 74.34 -1.08
C HIS A 15 3.26 75.58 -0.98
N ASN A 16 4.08 75.85 -2.02
CA ASN A 16 3.77 76.79 -3.13
C ASN A 16 4.95 76.99 -4.12
N LYS A 17 4.60 77.47 -5.32
CA LYS A 17 5.36 77.65 -6.58
C LYS A 17 6.68 78.46 -6.50
N PRO A 18 7.58 78.32 -7.50
CA PRO A 18 8.88 79.01 -7.55
C PRO A 18 8.87 80.37 -8.29
N LEU A 19 9.89 81.17 -7.97
CA LEU A 19 10.18 82.53 -8.43
C LEU A 19 11.31 82.53 -9.49
N ASN A 20 11.14 83.34 -10.55
CA ASN A 20 12.11 83.68 -11.61
C ASN A 20 13.21 84.66 -11.14
N GLN A 21 14.40 84.60 -11.77
CA GLN A 21 15.25 85.72 -12.26
C GLN A 21 16.62 85.12 -12.72
N LEU A 22 17.16 85.18 -13.96
CA LEU A 22 17.29 86.17 -15.06
C LEU A 22 18.50 87.11 -14.92
N LEU A 23 19.48 87.02 -15.85
CA LEU A 23 20.52 88.01 -16.20
C LEU A 23 20.99 87.78 -17.67
N THR A 24 20.50 88.59 -18.64
CA THR A 24 21.16 89.70 -19.42
C THR A 24 22.10 89.30 -20.58
N LEU A 25 21.69 89.36 -21.88
CA LEU A 25 21.81 90.45 -22.93
C LEU A 25 23.20 90.52 -23.66
N PRO A 26 23.38 91.06 -24.91
CA PRO A 26 22.45 91.46 -26.00
C PRO A 26 22.88 91.22 -27.51
N ILE A 27 21.88 91.32 -28.41
CA ILE A 27 21.84 91.93 -29.79
C ILE A 27 22.74 91.42 -30.95
N ALA A 28 22.10 90.92 -32.03
CA ALA A 28 22.12 91.52 -33.39
C ALA A 28 21.17 90.79 -34.36
N CYS A 29 20.38 91.57 -35.10
CA CYS A 29 19.30 91.16 -35.99
C CYS A 29 19.80 91.08 -37.45
N TYR A 30 19.46 90.03 -38.21
CA TYR A 30 19.27 90.11 -39.66
C TYR A 30 18.32 89.02 -40.16
N LEU A 31 17.27 89.46 -40.84
CA LEU A 31 16.16 88.70 -41.40
C LEU A 31 16.56 88.13 -42.77
N VAL A 32 16.57 86.80 -42.95
CA VAL A 32 16.48 86.14 -44.27
C VAL A 32 15.56 84.92 -44.14
N ALA A 33 14.66 84.80 -45.11
CA ALA A 33 13.56 83.86 -45.22
C ALA A 33 13.87 82.41 -44.83
N GLN A 34 13.08 81.87 -43.90
CA GLN A 34 12.86 80.43 -43.78
C GLN A 34 11.99 79.98 -44.95
N MET A 35 12.60 79.36 -45.96
CA MET A 35 11.86 78.38 -46.77
C MET A 35 11.74 77.11 -45.92
N PRO A 36 10.52 76.55 -45.72
CA PRO A 36 10.39 75.22 -45.16
C PRO A 36 10.99 74.24 -46.18
N LEU A 37 11.99 73.47 -45.77
CA LEU A 37 12.27 72.19 -46.41
C LEU A 37 11.01 71.34 -46.23
N LEU A 38 10.21 71.28 -47.29
CA LEU A 38 9.11 70.34 -47.44
C LEU A 38 9.70 68.93 -47.26
N CYS A 39 9.42 68.31 -46.12
CA CYS A 39 9.59 66.88 -45.96
C CYS A 39 8.67 66.20 -46.98
N SER A 40 9.26 65.47 -47.93
CA SER A 40 8.52 64.67 -48.91
C SER A 40 7.49 63.78 -48.22
N ALA A 41 6.30 63.66 -48.82
CA ALA A 41 5.23 62.81 -48.34
C ALA A 41 5.72 61.37 -48.07
N GLN A 42 5.28 60.77 -46.96
CA GLN A 42 5.64 59.39 -46.56
C GLN A 42 4.82 58.28 -47.23
N ILE A 43 3.76 58.66 -47.96
CA ILE A 43 2.97 57.78 -48.80
C ILE A 43 3.19 58.25 -50.24
N VAL A 44 3.87 57.42 -51.03
CA VAL A 44 4.25 57.73 -52.41
C VAL A 44 3.62 56.66 -53.31
N PRO A 45 2.70 57.01 -54.21
CA PRO A 45 2.14 56.04 -55.16
C PRO A 45 3.23 55.61 -56.15
N ASP A 46 3.14 54.38 -56.64
CA ASP A 46 3.90 54.00 -57.83
C ASP A 46 3.06 54.17 -59.11
N ASN A 47 3.66 53.89 -60.26
CA ASN A 47 3.02 54.02 -61.57
C ASN A 47 2.76 52.65 -62.23
N THR A 48 2.52 51.60 -61.44
CA THR A 48 2.41 50.21 -61.92
C THR A 48 0.98 49.73 -62.17
N LEU A 49 -0.03 50.57 -61.95
CA LEU A 49 -1.44 50.26 -62.15
C LEU A 49 -2.01 50.95 -63.41
N PRO A 50 -3.03 50.37 -64.07
CA PRO A 50 -3.76 51.00 -65.17
C PRO A 50 -4.37 52.35 -64.77
N ASN A 51 -5.01 52.39 -63.61
CA ASN A 51 -5.38 53.61 -62.90
C ASN A 51 -4.57 53.67 -61.60
N ASN A 52 -3.57 54.56 -61.57
CA ASN A 52 -2.66 54.69 -60.45
C ASN A 52 -3.32 55.26 -59.20
N SER A 53 -2.69 54.99 -58.06
CA SER A 53 -3.10 55.55 -56.78
C SER A 53 -2.79 57.04 -56.76
N ILE A 54 -3.71 57.84 -56.25
CA ILE A 54 -3.57 59.30 -56.14
C ILE A 54 -3.49 59.63 -54.66
N VAL A 55 -2.37 60.22 -54.24
CA VAL A 55 -2.13 60.61 -52.85
C VAL A 55 -2.18 62.14 -52.75
N THR A 56 -3.16 62.66 -52.01
CA THR A 56 -3.39 64.09 -51.82
C THR A 56 -3.22 64.44 -50.34
N PRO A 57 -2.12 65.09 -49.95
CA PRO A 57 -1.96 65.60 -48.59
C PRO A 57 -2.95 66.75 -48.31
N ASN A 58 -3.77 66.61 -47.27
CA ASN A 58 -4.72 67.60 -46.77
C ASN A 58 -4.50 67.82 -45.26
N GLY A 59 -3.50 68.63 -44.93
CA GLY A 59 -3.03 68.79 -43.55
C GLY A 59 -2.48 67.46 -43.01
N ASN A 60 -3.02 67.00 -41.88
CA ASN A 60 -2.63 65.72 -41.29
C ASN A 60 -3.32 64.52 -41.97
N ILE A 61 -4.34 64.75 -42.80
CA ILE A 61 -5.04 63.68 -43.53
C ILE A 61 -4.37 63.54 -44.90
N ILE A 62 -3.79 62.38 -45.15
CA ILE A 62 -3.26 61.98 -46.45
C ILE A 62 -4.36 61.18 -47.14
N GLU A 63 -5.08 61.83 -48.05
CA GLU A 63 -6.21 61.24 -48.76
C GLU A 63 -5.72 60.41 -49.96
N ILE A 64 -6.11 59.14 -50.00
CA ILE A 64 -5.77 58.15 -51.02
C ILE A 64 -7.02 57.91 -51.86
N THR A 65 -6.94 58.29 -53.14
CA THR A 65 -8.00 58.15 -54.16
C THR A 65 -7.40 57.52 -55.43
N GLY A 66 -8.14 57.48 -56.53
CA GLY A 66 -7.71 56.76 -57.74
C GLY A 66 -7.68 55.26 -57.52
N GLY A 67 -6.66 54.58 -58.04
CA GLY A 67 -6.55 53.12 -57.98
C GLY A 67 -7.35 52.43 -59.08
N THR A 68 -7.07 51.14 -59.28
CA THR A 68 -7.71 50.33 -60.33
C THR A 68 -8.82 49.50 -59.71
N THR A 69 -10.04 49.63 -60.23
CA THR A 69 -11.18 48.81 -59.79
C THR A 69 -11.35 47.58 -60.68
N ALA A 70 -11.56 46.42 -60.07
CA ALA A 70 -11.95 45.20 -60.78
C ALA A 70 -12.94 44.40 -59.93
N GLY A 71 -14.20 44.33 -60.38
CA GLY A 71 -15.30 43.79 -59.57
C GLY A 71 -15.51 44.61 -58.28
N GLY A 72 -15.65 43.92 -57.15
CA GLY A 72 -15.76 44.52 -55.82
C GLY A 72 -14.42 45.00 -55.22
N ASN A 73 -13.28 44.81 -55.90
CA ASN A 73 -11.96 45.15 -55.35
C ASN A 73 -11.42 46.47 -55.91
N LEU A 74 -10.73 47.22 -55.04
CA LEU A 74 -9.99 48.44 -55.37
C LEU A 74 -8.49 48.22 -55.11
N PHE A 75 -7.68 48.25 -56.16
CA PHE A 75 -6.24 48.02 -56.08
C PHE A 75 -5.48 49.34 -55.94
N HIS A 76 -4.60 49.39 -54.93
CA HIS A 76 -3.65 50.46 -54.71
C HIS A 76 -2.21 49.92 -54.72
N SER A 77 -1.28 50.77 -55.16
CA SER A 77 0.13 50.41 -55.29
C SER A 77 0.99 51.62 -54.95
N PHE A 78 1.96 51.41 -54.07
CA PHE A 78 2.79 52.46 -53.50
C PHE A 78 4.27 52.09 -53.61
N GLU A 79 5.11 53.06 -53.95
CA GLU A 79 6.56 52.91 -53.78
C GLU A 79 6.93 52.95 -52.30
N GLN A 80 6.28 53.81 -51.52
CA GLN A 80 6.47 53.94 -50.08
C GLN A 80 5.13 54.12 -49.38
N PHE A 81 4.95 53.47 -48.23
CA PHE A 81 3.75 53.61 -47.42
C PHE A 81 4.13 53.66 -45.94
N SER A 82 4.22 54.86 -45.38
CA SER A 82 4.40 55.11 -43.94
C SER A 82 3.42 56.19 -43.47
N VAL A 83 2.94 56.05 -42.23
CA VAL A 83 1.97 56.97 -41.60
C VAL A 83 2.61 57.50 -40.33
N LEU A 84 2.89 58.81 -40.28
CA LEU A 84 3.44 59.45 -39.09
C LEU A 84 2.43 59.53 -37.94
N THR A 85 2.95 59.71 -36.74
CA THR A 85 2.19 60.10 -35.55
C THR A 85 1.30 61.30 -35.85
N GLY A 86 0.01 61.19 -35.54
CA GLY A 86 -0.99 62.24 -35.75
C GLY A 86 -1.44 62.44 -37.20
N ASN A 87 -0.90 61.67 -38.16
CA ASN A 87 -1.37 61.65 -39.54
C ASN A 87 -2.40 60.52 -39.77
N THR A 88 -3.24 60.71 -40.78
CA THR A 88 -4.23 59.73 -41.22
C THR A 88 -3.98 59.33 -42.67
N ALA A 89 -3.78 58.04 -42.97
CA ALA A 89 -3.91 57.50 -44.31
C ALA A 89 -5.39 57.19 -44.57
N PHE A 90 -6.07 58.04 -45.34
CA PHE A 90 -7.50 57.89 -45.60
C PHE A 90 -7.75 57.35 -47.00
N PHE A 91 -8.09 56.06 -47.11
CA PHE A 91 -8.61 55.46 -48.33
C PHE A 91 -10.04 55.96 -48.56
N ASN A 92 -10.20 56.97 -49.42
CA ASN A 92 -11.52 57.53 -49.75
C ASN A 92 -12.19 56.72 -50.87
N ASN A 93 -12.51 55.46 -50.58
CA ASN A 93 -13.14 54.52 -51.50
C ASN A 93 -14.65 54.75 -51.64
N SER A 94 -15.23 54.24 -52.74
CA SER A 94 -16.69 54.11 -52.89
C SER A 94 -17.25 53.11 -51.88
N LEU A 95 -18.49 53.35 -51.40
CA LEU A 95 -19.21 52.45 -50.50
C LEU A 95 -19.57 51.09 -51.11
N THR A 96 -19.42 50.94 -52.44
CA THR A 96 -19.64 49.69 -53.18
C THR A 96 -18.40 48.79 -53.23
N ILE A 97 -17.26 49.22 -52.68
CA ILE A 97 -16.03 48.43 -52.66
C ILE A 97 -16.09 47.44 -51.49
N ASP A 98 -15.85 46.17 -51.79
CA ASP A 98 -15.80 45.07 -50.83
C ASP A 98 -14.41 44.93 -50.22
N SER A 99 -13.35 45.06 -51.03
CA SER A 99 -11.97 44.95 -50.55
C SER A 99 -11.03 45.95 -51.22
N ILE A 100 -10.21 46.61 -50.41
CA ILE A 100 -9.10 47.45 -50.84
C ILE A 100 -7.83 46.60 -50.76
N ILE A 101 -7.12 46.44 -51.88
CA ILE A 101 -5.95 45.59 -51.98
C ILE A 101 -4.73 46.46 -52.29
N SER A 102 -3.86 46.62 -51.30
CA SER A 102 -2.71 47.53 -51.36
C SER A 102 -1.39 46.78 -51.32
N ARG A 103 -0.44 47.19 -52.17
CA ARG A 103 0.95 46.68 -52.16
C ARG A 103 1.98 47.80 -52.04
N VAL A 104 3.13 47.50 -51.44
CA VAL A 104 4.31 48.38 -51.42
C VAL A 104 5.43 47.76 -52.27
N THR A 105 5.80 48.42 -53.37
CA THR A 105 6.76 47.92 -54.37
C THR A 105 8.19 48.40 -54.15
N GLY A 106 8.39 49.48 -53.40
CA GLY A 106 9.73 49.98 -53.04
C GLY A 106 10.39 49.17 -51.93
N GLY A 107 11.68 49.40 -51.68
CA GLY A 107 12.48 48.67 -50.66
C GLY A 107 12.35 49.17 -49.22
N SER A 108 11.34 50.00 -48.91
CA SER A 108 11.20 50.64 -47.59
C SER A 108 10.24 49.88 -46.68
N ILE A 109 10.58 49.76 -45.41
CA ILE A 109 9.68 49.26 -44.35
C ILE A 109 8.51 50.23 -44.18
N SER A 110 7.29 49.70 -43.99
CA SER A 110 6.11 50.50 -43.66
C SER A 110 6.09 50.85 -42.18
N LYS A 111 6.39 52.10 -41.81
CA LYS A 111 6.25 52.61 -40.44
C LYS A 111 4.89 53.28 -40.26
N ILE A 112 3.99 52.64 -39.53
CA ILE A 112 2.62 53.08 -39.31
C ILE A 112 2.48 53.46 -37.85
N ASP A 113 2.46 54.75 -37.53
CA ASP A 113 2.29 55.28 -36.16
C ASP A 113 1.13 56.28 -36.09
N GLY A 114 0.24 56.27 -37.10
CA GLY A 114 -0.97 57.09 -37.16
C GLY A 114 -2.20 56.26 -37.53
N LEU A 115 -3.25 56.92 -38.00
CA LEU A 115 -4.53 56.28 -38.31
C LEU A 115 -4.56 55.77 -39.76
N ILE A 116 -5.00 54.54 -39.98
CA ILE A 116 -5.44 54.07 -41.32
C ILE A 116 -6.97 54.01 -41.33
N ARG A 117 -7.59 54.69 -42.28
CA ARG A 117 -9.05 54.82 -42.39
C ARG A 117 -9.54 54.42 -43.78
N ALA A 118 -10.71 53.77 -43.84
CA ALA A 118 -11.42 53.46 -45.08
C ALA A 118 -12.93 53.72 -44.93
N ASN A 119 -13.64 53.92 -46.05
CA ASN A 119 -15.09 54.11 -46.05
C ASN A 119 -15.87 52.80 -46.10
N GLY A 120 -17.07 52.82 -45.52
CA GLY A 120 -18.06 51.76 -45.69
C GLY A 120 -17.70 50.47 -44.96
N ARG A 121 -17.88 49.32 -45.63
CA ARG A 121 -17.64 47.98 -45.07
C ARG A 121 -16.42 47.28 -45.68
N ALA A 122 -15.58 48.04 -46.39
CA ALA A 122 -14.47 47.49 -47.14
C ALA A 122 -13.46 46.79 -46.22
N ASN A 123 -12.99 45.62 -46.64
CA ASN A 123 -11.78 45.01 -46.09
C ASN A 123 -10.55 45.76 -46.61
N LEU A 124 -9.43 45.75 -45.87
CA LEU A 124 -8.17 46.32 -46.31
C LEU A 124 -7.04 45.29 -46.21
N PHE A 125 -6.42 45.01 -47.35
CA PHE A 125 -5.20 44.22 -47.47
C PHE A 125 -4.03 45.16 -47.70
N LEU A 126 -2.95 45.00 -46.94
CA LEU A 126 -1.70 45.72 -47.12
C LEU A 126 -0.53 44.75 -47.11
N ILE A 127 0.14 44.58 -48.25
CA ILE A 127 1.36 43.78 -48.36
C ILE A 127 2.61 44.65 -48.52
N ASN A 128 3.64 44.37 -47.70
CA ASN A 128 4.98 44.94 -47.86
C ASN A 128 6.06 43.89 -47.52
N PRO A 129 6.73 43.29 -48.52
CA PRO A 129 7.76 42.26 -48.32
C PRO A 129 8.92 42.68 -47.41
N ASN A 130 9.20 43.99 -47.30
CA ASN A 130 10.31 44.51 -46.50
C ASN A 130 10.00 44.58 -45.00
N GLY A 131 8.72 44.51 -44.60
CA GLY A 131 8.29 44.57 -43.21
C GLY A 131 7.31 45.70 -42.90
N ILE A 132 6.62 45.56 -41.77
CA ILE A 132 5.61 46.51 -41.28
C ILE A 132 5.85 46.76 -39.79
N VAL A 133 5.94 48.02 -39.38
CA VAL A 133 6.11 48.42 -37.98
C VAL A 133 4.95 49.32 -37.59
N PHE A 134 4.07 48.83 -36.72
CA PHE A 134 3.06 49.60 -36.04
C PHE A 134 3.67 50.23 -34.78
N GLY A 135 3.66 51.57 -34.72
CA GLY A 135 4.07 52.33 -33.55
C GLY A 135 2.97 52.40 -32.49
N SER A 136 3.25 53.06 -31.36
CA SER A 136 2.35 53.09 -30.19
C SER A 136 1.06 53.87 -30.42
N GLU A 137 1.03 54.78 -31.38
CA GLU A 137 -0.15 55.59 -31.74
C GLU A 137 -0.87 55.07 -32.98
N ALA A 138 -0.44 53.91 -33.51
CA ALA A 138 -1.07 53.28 -34.66
C ALA A 138 -2.51 52.85 -34.33
N SER A 139 -3.44 53.19 -35.22
CA SER A 139 -4.85 52.83 -35.07
C SER A 139 -5.51 52.56 -36.42
N LEU A 140 -6.62 51.83 -36.39
CA LEU A 140 -7.38 51.45 -37.58
C LEU A 140 -8.83 51.95 -37.44
N ASP A 141 -9.38 52.48 -38.51
CA ASP A 141 -10.80 52.83 -38.68
C ASP A 141 -11.29 52.23 -40.00
N ILE A 142 -11.43 50.91 -39.98
CA ILE A 142 -11.78 50.06 -41.14
C ILE A 142 -13.10 49.37 -40.82
N GLY A 143 -14.10 49.52 -41.70
CA GLY A 143 -15.42 48.91 -41.49
C GLY A 143 -15.50 47.40 -41.75
N GLY A 144 -14.50 46.83 -42.42
CA GLY A 144 -14.33 45.40 -42.68
C GLY A 144 -13.13 44.79 -41.94
N SER A 145 -12.59 43.72 -42.50
CA SER A 145 -11.39 43.04 -41.97
C SER A 145 -10.10 43.76 -42.39
N PHE A 146 -9.03 43.63 -41.60
CA PHE A 146 -7.70 44.12 -41.94
C PHE A 146 -6.72 42.94 -42.04
N ILE A 147 -5.99 42.87 -43.15
CA ILE A 147 -4.96 41.86 -43.40
C ILE A 147 -3.65 42.60 -43.73
N GLY A 148 -2.73 42.65 -42.76
CA GLY A 148 -1.38 43.17 -42.95
C GLY A 148 -0.41 42.02 -43.16
N SER A 149 0.38 42.05 -44.24
CA SER A 149 1.30 40.95 -44.52
C SER A 149 2.63 41.37 -45.16
N THR A 150 3.66 40.53 -45.01
CA THR A 150 4.94 40.68 -45.72
C THR A 150 5.09 39.70 -46.88
N ALA A 151 3.98 39.19 -47.39
CA ALA A 151 3.94 38.36 -48.59
C ALA A 151 4.40 39.13 -49.84
N ASN A 152 4.94 38.39 -50.81
CA ASN A 152 5.41 38.92 -52.08
C ASN A 152 4.26 39.24 -53.04
N SER A 153 3.16 38.49 -52.99
CA SER A 153 1.96 38.72 -53.80
C SER A 153 0.69 38.22 -53.11
N ILE A 154 -0.46 38.72 -53.57
CA ILE A 154 -1.78 38.15 -53.27
C ILE A 154 -2.24 37.36 -54.49
N LYS A 155 -2.62 36.10 -54.29
CA LYS A 155 -3.20 35.20 -55.31
C LYS A 155 -4.72 35.33 -55.35
N PHE A 156 -5.30 35.13 -56.53
CA PHE A 156 -6.74 35.14 -56.78
C PHE A 156 -7.24 33.81 -57.35
N ALA A 157 -8.56 33.59 -57.29
CA ALA A 157 -9.20 32.33 -57.68
C ALA A 157 -8.99 31.91 -59.15
N ASP A 158 -8.69 32.86 -60.04
CA ASP A 158 -8.37 32.63 -61.46
C ASP A 158 -6.89 32.30 -61.71
N GLY A 159 -6.08 32.23 -60.66
CA GLY A 159 -4.64 31.98 -60.71
C GLY A 159 -3.80 33.23 -60.95
N SER A 160 -4.40 34.42 -61.08
CA SER A 160 -3.65 35.66 -61.17
C SER A 160 -3.02 36.10 -59.85
N GLU A 161 -1.99 36.96 -59.94
CA GLU A 161 -1.27 37.50 -58.79
C GLU A 161 -1.15 39.02 -58.83
N PHE A 162 -1.37 39.64 -57.67
CA PHE A 162 -1.04 41.05 -57.43
C PHE A 162 0.25 41.14 -56.60
N SER A 163 1.38 41.32 -57.29
CA SER A 163 2.73 41.18 -56.69
C SER A 163 3.40 42.51 -56.35
N ALA A 164 3.98 42.60 -55.15
CA ALA A 164 4.83 43.70 -54.69
C ALA A 164 6.27 43.61 -55.23
N THR A 165 6.76 42.40 -55.53
CA THR A 165 8.16 42.16 -55.97
C THR A 165 8.32 42.05 -57.48
N ASN A 166 7.28 41.59 -58.19
CA ASN A 166 7.21 41.58 -59.65
C ASN A 166 5.94 42.32 -60.10
N PRO A 167 5.87 43.65 -59.96
CA PRO A 167 4.66 44.40 -60.27
C PRO A 167 4.32 44.29 -61.76
N GLN A 168 3.23 43.59 -62.06
CA GLN A 168 2.60 43.54 -63.38
C GLN A 168 1.31 44.36 -63.38
N GLU A 169 0.79 44.68 -64.57
CA GLU A 169 -0.57 45.22 -64.72
C GLU A 169 -1.58 44.20 -64.14
N PRO A 170 -2.57 44.63 -63.32
CA PRO A 170 -3.61 43.75 -62.81
C PRO A 170 -4.38 43.13 -64.00
N PRO A 171 -4.63 41.81 -64.01
CA PRO A 171 -5.33 41.20 -65.13
C PRO A 171 -6.79 41.63 -65.20
N LEU A 172 -7.30 41.78 -66.41
CA LEU A 172 -8.69 42.16 -66.71
C LEU A 172 -9.63 40.97 -66.40
N LEU A 173 -10.02 40.76 -65.14
CA LEU A 173 -10.76 39.58 -64.72
C LEU A 173 -12.07 39.89 -63.98
N THR A 174 -13.06 39.02 -64.21
CA THR A 174 -14.48 39.14 -63.84
C THR A 174 -14.87 38.44 -62.53
N ILE A 175 -13.94 37.76 -61.84
CA ILE A 175 -14.16 37.15 -60.51
C ILE A 175 -12.89 37.32 -59.66
N ASN A 176 -12.99 38.01 -58.53
CA ASN A 176 -11.85 38.64 -57.86
C ASN A 176 -11.90 38.41 -56.34
N ILE A 177 -11.72 37.17 -55.89
CA ILE A 177 -11.64 36.84 -54.46
C ILE A 177 -10.18 36.51 -54.15
N PRO A 178 -9.51 37.23 -53.23
CA PRO A 178 -8.20 36.83 -52.71
C PRO A 178 -8.25 35.39 -52.19
N THR A 179 -7.36 34.54 -52.67
CA THR A 179 -7.28 33.12 -52.27
C THR A 179 -6.00 32.78 -51.51
N GLY A 180 -4.99 33.66 -51.51
CA GLY A 180 -3.83 33.45 -50.63
C GLY A 180 -2.78 34.55 -50.65
N LEU A 181 -1.93 34.50 -49.63
CA LEU A 181 -0.72 35.31 -49.48
C LEU A 181 0.46 34.44 -49.93
N GLN A 182 1.10 34.82 -51.04
CA GLN A 182 2.23 34.07 -51.59
C GLN A 182 3.55 34.68 -51.12
N TYR A 183 4.37 33.86 -50.47
CA TYR A 183 5.73 34.17 -50.11
C TYR A 183 6.69 33.60 -51.16
N GLY A 184 7.67 34.40 -51.55
CA GLY A 184 8.67 34.03 -52.55
C GLY A 184 9.83 33.26 -51.93
N SER A 185 10.79 32.87 -52.77
CA SER A 185 11.98 32.10 -52.37
C SER A 185 12.99 32.86 -51.50
N GLN A 186 12.64 34.03 -50.95
CA GLN A 186 13.49 34.75 -50.00
C GLN A 186 13.53 33.97 -48.68
N ALA A 187 14.74 33.74 -48.15
CA ALA A 187 14.90 32.96 -46.93
C ALA A 187 14.12 33.52 -45.73
N ASN A 188 14.06 34.86 -45.60
CA ASN A 188 13.40 35.55 -44.49
C ASN A 188 12.49 36.68 -45.02
N PRO A 189 11.16 36.49 -45.05
CA PRO A 189 10.21 37.58 -45.25
C PRO A 189 10.40 38.69 -44.20
N GLY A 190 9.99 39.92 -44.53
CA GLY A 190 10.11 41.06 -43.60
C GLY A 190 9.40 40.83 -42.26
N ARG A 191 9.90 41.48 -41.20
CA ARG A 191 9.31 41.40 -39.85
C ARG A 191 8.06 42.27 -39.72
N ILE A 192 7.09 41.81 -38.95
CA ILE A 192 5.98 42.63 -38.44
C ILE A 192 6.22 42.96 -36.97
N VAL A 193 6.22 44.25 -36.61
CA VAL A 193 6.38 44.70 -35.22
C VAL A 193 5.20 45.57 -34.81
N ILE A 194 4.66 45.34 -33.61
CA ILE A 194 3.55 46.08 -33.03
C ILE A 194 3.99 46.61 -31.67
N ASN A 195 4.20 47.92 -31.56
CA ASN A 195 4.58 48.57 -30.32
C ASN A 195 3.36 49.16 -29.63
N GLY A 196 3.37 49.21 -28.30
CA GLY A 196 2.30 49.85 -27.55
C GLY A 196 2.65 50.06 -26.07
N PRO A 197 1.72 50.69 -25.33
CA PRO A 197 1.95 51.05 -23.92
C PRO A 197 1.81 49.87 -22.93
N GLY A 198 1.48 48.67 -23.42
CA GLY A 198 1.11 47.51 -22.59
C GLY A 198 -0.42 47.34 -22.48
N ASN A 199 -0.83 46.24 -21.86
CA ASN A 199 -2.23 45.79 -21.81
C ASN A 199 -2.99 46.31 -20.58
N ASN A 200 -2.29 46.76 -19.53
CA ASN A 200 -2.86 47.23 -18.27
C ASN A 200 -3.94 46.29 -17.67
N LEU A 201 -3.81 44.99 -17.89
CA LEU A 201 -4.65 43.97 -17.31
C LEU A 201 -4.26 43.72 -15.85
N SER A 202 -5.22 43.26 -15.06
CA SER A 202 -5.00 42.79 -13.68
C SER A 202 -5.94 41.62 -13.38
N ILE A 203 -5.68 40.93 -12.26
CA ILE A 203 -6.51 39.83 -11.77
C ILE A 203 -7.31 40.28 -10.55
N ASN A 204 -8.59 39.88 -10.48
CA ASN A 204 -9.38 40.04 -9.26
C ASN A 204 -8.87 39.03 -8.21
N PRO A 205 -8.37 39.47 -7.03
CA PRO A 205 -7.79 38.55 -6.06
C PRO A 205 -8.83 37.64 -5.37
N ALA A 206 -10.13 37.95 -5.45
CA ALA A 206 -11.19 37.15 -4.84
C ALA A 206 -11.76 36.10 -5.81
N THR A 207 -11.87 36.44 -7.09
CA THR A 207 -12.48 35.55 -8.10
C THR A 207 -11.49 34.97 -9.10
N PHE A 208 -10.24 35.46 -9.12
CA PHE A 208 -9.21 35.14 -10.12
C PHE A 208 -9.54 35.50 -11.57
N ALA A 209 -10.66 36.20 -11.81
CA ALA A 209 -11.05 36.64 -13.14
C ALA A 209 -10.18 37.80 -13.65
N VAL A 210 -9.98 37.86 -14.97
CA VAL A 210 -9.27 38.96 -15.63
C VAL A 210 -10.10 40.25 -15.59
N ILE A 211 -9.51 41.33 -15.05
CA ILE A 211 -10.07 42.68 -15.07
C ILE A 211 -9.54 43.42 -16.29
N ARG A 212 -10.45 44.02 -17.07
CA ARG A 212 -10.17 44.57 -18.40
C ARG A 212 -10.49 46.06 -18.54
N ASP A 213 -11.02 46.69 -17.49
CA ASP A 213 -11.59 48.04 -17.53
C ASP A 213 -10.65 49.10 -18.11
N ASN A 214 -9.34 48.93 -17.92
CA ASN A 214 -8.32 49.88 -18.36
C ASN A 214 -7.44 49.36 -19.51
N ARG A 215 -7.85 48.28 -20.21
CA ARG A 215 -7.08 47.72 -21.31
C ARG A 215 -7.13 48.62 -22.55
N PRO A 216 -5.99 49.10 -23.09
CA PRO A 216 -5.99 49.84 -24.36
C PRO A 216 -6.40 48.94 -25.54
N VAL A 217 -7.19 49.46 -26.47
CA VAL A 217 -7.69 48.71 -27.64
C VAL A 217 -6.61 48.46 -28.70
N GLY A 218 -5.65 49.39 -28.87
CA GLY A 218 -4.58 49.30 -29.86
C GLY A 218 -5.10 49.20 -31.29
N LEU A 219 -4.60 48.24 -32.07
CA LEU A 219 -5.10 47.97 -33.41
C LEU A 219 -6.43 47.22 -33.31
N GLU A 220 -7.51 47.90 -33.71
CA GLU A 220 -8.87 47.39 -33.60
C GLU A 220 -9.57 47.33 -34.97
N VAL A 221 -10.29 46.25 -35.24
CA VAL A 221 -11.28 46.19 -36.34
C VAL A 221 -12.68 46.03 -35.77
N GLN A 222 -13.70 46.31 -36.59
CA GLN A 222 -15.10 46.22 -36.16
C GLN A 222 -15.43 44.84 -35.55
N PRO A 223 -16.40 44.77 -34.61
CA PRO A 223 -16.83 43.51 -34.02
C PRO A 223 -17.19 42.45 -35.06
N GLY A 224 -16.77 41.21 -34.81
CA GLY A 224 -17.01 40.09 -35.72
C GLY A 224 -16.15 40.09 -36.99
N LYS A 225 -15.16 40.99 -37.16
CA LYS A 225 -14.26 41.02 -38.33
C LYS A 225 -12.92 40.34 -38.07
N THR A 226 -12.14 40.12 -39.13
CA THR A 226 -10.79 39.52 -39.02
C THR A 226 -9.71 40.61 -38.94
N LEU A 227 -8.77 40.45 -38.01
CA LEU A 227 -7.51 41.17 -37.97
C LEU A 227 -6.37 40.16 -38.13
N ALA A 228 -5.72 40.15 -39.31
CA ALA A 228 -4.65 39.21 -39.63
C ALA A 228 -3.32 39.93 -39.81
N LEU A 229 -2.28 39.45 -39.14
CA LEU A 229 -0.89 39.88 -39.30
C LEU A 229 -0.03 38.66 -39.63
N VAL A 230 0.43 38.59 -40.89
CA VAL A 230 1.15 37.40 -41.40
C VAL A 230 2.43 37.84 -42.08
N GLY A 231 3.59 37.40 -41.62
CA GLY A 231 4.87 37.81 -42.22
C GLY A 231 6.03 36.91 -41.87
N GLY A 232 7.25 37.46 -41.82
CA GLY A 232 8.40 36.78 -41.23
C GLY A 232 8.25 36.65 -39.71
N ASP A 233 9.20 37.15 -38.94
CA ASP A 233 9.00 37.27 -37.48
C ASP A 233 7.81 38.20 -37.17
N VAL A 234 7.00 37.85 -36.17
CA VAL A 234 5.93 38.72 -35.65
C VAL A 234 6.21 39.06 -34.20
N ALA A 235 6.32 40.34 -33.88
CA ALA A 235 6.62 40.78 -32.52
C ALA A 235 5.66 41.84 -32.01
N VAL A 236 4.97 41.52 -30.92
CA VAL A 236 4.08 42.42 -30.20
C VAL A 236 4.79 42.84 -28.92
N ALA A 237 5.29 44.08 -28.87
CA ALA A 237 6.01 44.65 -27.74
C ALA A 237 5.15 45.73 -27.07
N GLY A 238 4.39 45.35 -26.04
CA GLY A 238 3.39 46.21 -25.40
C GLY A 238 2.20 46.57 -26.30
N GLY A 239 2.18 46.10 -27.55
CA GLY A 239 1.09 46.29 -28.50
C GLY A 239 -0.20 45.58 -28.08
N ASN A 240 -1.34 46.13 -28.50
CA ASN A 240 -2.66 45.54 -28.26
C ASN A 240 -3.37 45.30 -29.60
N LEU A 241 -3.90 44.10 -29.81
CA LEU A 241 -4.72 43.74 -30.97
C LEU A 241 -6.13 43.38 -30.50
N THR A 242 -7.18 43.91 -31.15
CA THR A 242 -8.56 43.79 -30.66
C THR A 242 -9.58 43.56 -31.77
N THR A 243 -10.50 42.61 -31.57
CA THR A 243 -11.79 42.55 -32.28
C THR A 243 -12.83 41.77 -31.48
N ALA A 244 -13.81 42.45 -30.90
CA ALA A 244 -14.83 41.79 -30.08
C ALA A 244 -15.68 40.82 -30.93
N GLY A 245 -15.76 39.53 -30.57
CA GLY A 245 -16.55 38.58 -31.37
C GLY A 245 -15.91 38.15 -32.69
N GLY A 246 -14.75 38.70 -33.05
CA GLY A 246 -14.11 38.53 -34.36
C GLY A 246 -13.04 37.44 -34.38
N ARG A 247 -12.16 37.52 -35.39
CA ARG A 247 -11.04 36.60 -35.58
C ARG A 247 -9.70 37.33 -35.57
N ILE A 248 -8.69 36.84 -34.85
CA ILE A 248 -7.31 37.34 -34.96
C ILE A 248 -6.39 36.23 -35.48
N GLU A 249 -5.62 36.55 -36.51
CA GLU A 249 -4.60 35.66 -37.07
C GLU A 249 -3.20 36.23 -36.86
N LEU A 250 -2.34 35.47 -36.19
CA LEU A 250 -0.92 35.76 -36.10
C LEU A 250 -0.14 34.61 -36.73
N GLY A 251 0.41 34.86 -37.92
CA GLY A 251 1.15 33.86 -38.67
C GLY A 251 2.58 34.31 -38.97
N SER A 252 3.54 33.42 -38.78
CA SER A 252 4.88 33.60 -39.32
C SER A 252 5.10 32.66 -40.52
N VAL A 253 6.01 33.03 -41.42
CA VAL A 253 6.37 32.25 -42.60
C VAL A 253 7.87 32.40 -42.82
N GLN A 254 8.55 31.28 -43.05
CA GLN A 254 9.94 31.23 -43.48
C GLN A 254 10.02 30.67 -44.91
N GLY A 255 10.79 31.33 -45.77
CA GLY A 255 11.00 30.85 -47.13
C GLY A 255 9.76 30.95 -48.04
N GLU A 256 9.73 30.07 -49.04
CA GLU A 256 8.64 29.95 -50.00
C GLU A 256 7.46 29.18 -49.40
N GLY A 257 6.26 29.70 -49.59
CA GLY A 257 5.03 29.08 -49.09
C GLY A 257 3.80 29.93 -49.40
N MET A 258 2.62 29.32 -49.34
CA MET A 258 1.35 30.02 -49.54
C MET A 258 0.51 29.92 -48.28
N VAL A 259 0.02 31.06 -47.78
CA VAL A 259 -1.02 31.08 -46.74
C VAL A 259 -2.35 31.25 -47.44
N THR A 260 -3.19 30.22 -47.39
CA THR A 260 -4.50 30.21 -48.06
C THR A 260 -5.48 31.10 -47.32
N LEU A 261 -6.20 31.94 -48.06
CA LEU A 261 -7.22 32.86 -47.56
C LEU A 261 -8.61 32.35 -47.97
N THR A 262 -9.47 32.11 -46.98
CA THR A 262 -10.85 31.70 -47.22
C THR A 262 -11.80 32.77 -46.67
N PRO A 263 -12.62 33.42 -47.50
CA PRO A 263 -13.61 34.38 -47.00
C PRO A 263 -14.72 33.67 -46.22
N THR A 264 -15.21 34.31 -45.16
CA THR A 264 -16.34 33.85 -44.35
C THR A 264 -17.42 34.93 -44.28
N ASN A 265 -18.59 34.59 -43.71
CA ASN A 265 -19.68 35.56 -43.50
C ASN A 265 -19.26 36.75 -42.61
N SER A 266 -18.30 36.52 -41.72
CA SER A 266 -17.82 37.47 -40.71
C SER A 266 -16.48 38.11 -41.10
N GLY A 267 -15.61 37.44 -41.86
CA GLY A 267 -14.31 37.97 -42.27
C GLY A 267 -13.53 37.00 -43.15
N TRP A 268 -12.38 36.57 -42.65
CA TRP A 268 -11.40 35.71 -43.34
C TRP A 268 -10.84 34.66 -42.39
N THR A 269 -10.67 33.43 -42.88
CA THR A 269 -9.91 32.37 -42.23
C THR A 269 -8.65 32.04 -43.03
N LEU A 270 -7.59 31.67 -42.32
CA LEU A 270 -6.27 31.40 -42.88
C LEU A 270 -5.86 29.94 -42.66
N SER A 271 -5.26 29.34 -43.69
CA SER A 271 -4.62 28.02 -43.60
C SER A 271 -3.14 28.11 -43.97
N TYR A 272 -2.32 27.38 -43.22
CA TYR A 272 -0.87 27.33 -43.34
C TYR A 272 -0.35 25.98 -43.84
N GLU A 273 -1.25 25.13 -44.39
CA GLU A 273 -0.90 23.78 -44.88
C GLU A 273 0.19 23.80 -45.97
N ASP A 274 0.22 24.85 -46.79
CA ASP A 274 1.22 25.04 -47.85
C ASP A 274 2.46 25.85 -47.39
N VAL A 275 2.70 25.95 -46.07
CA VAL A 275 3.87 26.60 -45.48
C VAL A 275 4.81 25.54 -44.87
N GLY A 276 6.00 25.39 -45.45
CA GLY A 276 6.96 24.36 -45.03
C GLY A 276 7.81 24.72 -43.81
N GLN A 277 8.04 26.01 -43.54
CA GLN A 277 8.85 26.49 -42.42
C GLN A 277 8.29 27.78 -41.84
N PHE A 278 8.55 28.01 -40.54
CA PHE A 278 7.99 29.11 -39.78
C PHE A 278 9.10 29.94 -39.10
N GLN A 279 8.81 31.21 -38.82
CA GLN A 279 9.65 32.10 -37.99
C GLN A 279 9.05 32.31 -36.58
N ASP A 280 9.62 33.18 -35.77
CA ASP A 280 9.20 33.32 -34.37
C ASP A 280 8.08 34.36 -34.19
N ILE A 281 7.21 34.08 -33.22
CA ILE A 281 6.17 34.99 -32.75
C ILE A 281 6.44 35.30 -31.28
N THR A 282 6.57 36.59 -30.92
CA THR A 282 6.89 37.00 -29.56
C THR A 282 5.94 38.09 -29.06
N LEU A 283 5.34 37.86 -27.90
CA LEU A 283 4.56 38.82 -27.12
C LEU A 283 5.34 39.14 -25.84
N SER A 284 5.63 40.43 -25.63
CA SER A 284 6.43 40.91 -24.50
C SER A 284 5.95 42.28 -24.00
N GLN A 285 6.49 42.74 -22.86
CA GLN A 285 6.19 44.06 -22.27
C GLN A 285 4.68 44.27 -22.03
N GLY A 286 3.98 43.23 -21.54
CA GLY A 286 2.54 43.28 -21.33
C GLY A 286 1.75 43.46 -22.62
N ALA A 287 2.15 42.83 -23.73
CA ALA A 287 1.35 42.83 -24.96
C ALA A 287 -0.01 42.13 -24.75
N SER A 288 -1.03 42.43 -25.58
CA SER A 288 -2.24 41.62 -25.59
C SER A 288 -2.88 41.42 -26.96
N VAL A 289 -3.48 40.25 -27.15
CA VAL A 289 -4.28 39.90 -28.32
C VAL A 289 -5.65 39.44 -27.82
N SER A 290 -6.74 40.12 -28.20
CA SER A 290 -8.05 39.86 -27.61
C SER A 290 -9.17 39.83 -28.62
N THR A 291 -9.94 38.73 -28.61
CA THR A 291 -11.23 38.62 -29.31
C THR A 291 -12.44 38.52 -28.38
N SER A 292 -12.20 38.54 -27.07
CA SER A 292 -13.26 38.42 -26.06
C SER A 292 -14.47 39.33 -26.31
N GLY A 293 -15.65 38.77 -26.17
CA GLY A 293 -16.92 39.40 -26.54
C GLY A 293 -18.11 38.53 -26.13
N ASN A 294 -19.31 38.80 -26.66
CA ASN A 294 -20.56 38.12 -26.25
C ASN A 294 -20.48 36.58 -26.31
N GLY A 295 -19.77 36.01 -27.29
CA GLY A 295 -19.46 34.58 -27.39
C GLY A 295 -17.96 34.35 -27.53
N GLY A 296 -17.13 35.19 -26.91
CA GLY A 296 -15.70 35.18 -27.19
C GLY A 296 -15.41 35.58 -28.63
N GLY A 297 -14.44 34.94 -29.26
CA GLY A 297 -14.12 35.03 -30.68
C GLY A 297 -13.05 33.99 -31.04
N GLU A 298 -12.49 34.05 -32.24
CA GLU A 298 -11.50 33.08 -32.71
C GLU A 298 -10.09 33.66 -32.74
N ILE A 299 -9.09 32.94 -32.27
CA ILE A 299 -7.68 33.34 -32.41
C ILE A 299 -6.87 32.14 -32.92
N GLN A 300 -6.07 32.36 -33.95
CA GLN A 300 -5.10 31.37 -34.42
C GLN A 300 -3.70 31.99 -34.44
N VAL A 301 -2.75 31.29 -33.80
CA VAL A 301 -1.33 31.64 -33.77
C VAL A 301 -0.55 30.49 -34.39
N GLN A 302 0.24 30.77 -35.43
CA GLN A 302 1.04 29.77 -36.16
C GLN A 302 2.49 30.28 -36.32
N GLY A 303 3.46 29.59 -35.71
CA GLY A 303 4.87 29.93 -35.87
C GLY A 303 5.84 28.79 -35.57
N ARG A 304 7.14 29.10 -35.49
CA ARG A 304 8.19 28.14 -35.07
C ARG A 304 8.30 28.12 -33.56
N ARG A 305 8.71 29.24 -32.97
CA ARG A 305 8.60 29.49 -31.53
C ARG A 305 7.56 30.56 -31.27
N VAL A 306 6.63 30.28 -30.36
CA VAL A 306 5.66 31.24 -29.85
C VAL A 306 6.02 31.52 -28.38
N THR A 307 6.31 32.78 -28.05
CA THR A 307 6.71 33.17 -26.70
C THR A 307 5.82 34.28 -26.15
N LEU A 308 5.20 34.03 -25.00
CA LEU A 308 4.51 35.02 -24.18
C LEU A 308 5.33 35.25 -22.92
N SER A 309 5.72 36.50 -22.68
CA SER A 309 6.51 36.86 -21.50
C SER A 309 6.08 38.20 -20.91
N GLN A 310 6.54 38.49 -19.70
CA GLN A 310 6.38 39.79 -19.05
C GLN A 310 4.91 40.23 -18.97
N GLY A 311 4.01 39.33 -18.56
CA GLY A 311 2.58 39.65 -18.37
C GLY A 311 1.80 39.82 -19.67
N SER A 312 2.31 39.30 -20.79
CA SER A 312 1.60 39.34 -22.07
C SER A 312 0.49 38.29 -22.15
N ALA A 313 -0.62 38.60 -22.85
CA ALA A 313 -1.81 37.74 -22.88
C ALA A 313 -2.43 37.54 -24.27
N ILE A 314 -3.06 36.38 -24.47
CA ILE A 314 -3.96 36.09 -25.59
C ILE A 314 -5.31 35.64 -25.02
N LEU A 315 -6.39 36.34 -25.36
CA LEU A 315 -7.69 36.26 -24.68
C LEU A 315 -8.85 36.07 -25.68
N ALA A 316 -9.56 34.96 -25.58
CA ALA A 316 -10.76 34.63 -26.34
C ALA A 316 -12.02 34.48 -25.46
N ASP A 317 -11.99 35.00 -24.22
CA ASP A 317 -13.04 34.79 -23.20
C ASP A 317 -14.47 35.17 -23.62
N THR A 318 -15.44 34.37 -23.16
CA THR A 318 -16.88 34.60 -23.28
C THR A 318 -17.35 35.61 -22.23
N LEU A 319 -17.85 36.76 -22.67
CA LEU A 319 -18.30 37.87 -21.82
C LEU A 319 -19.83 38.00 -21.74
N GLY A 320 -20.58 37.16 -22.45
CA GLY A 320 -22.03 37.30 -22.59
C GLY A 320 -22.76 35.96 -22.68
N SER A 321 -23.80 35.89 -23.51
CA SER A 321 -24.67 34.71 -23.64
C SER A 321 -24.39 33.87 -24.89
N GLY A 322 -23.45 34.29 -25.74
CA GLY A 322 -23.07 33.55 -26.94
C GLY A 322 -22.18 32.34 -26.61
N ALA A 323 -22.12 31.37 -27.52
CA ALA A 323 -21.17 30.26 -27.40
C ALA A 323 -19.73 30.74 -27.62
N GLY A 324 -18.80 30.30 -26.78
CA GLY A 324 -17.38 30.64 -26.84
C GLY A 324 -16.69 30.22 -28.15
N GLY A 325 -15.90 31.13 -28.73
CA GLY A 325 -15.03 30.85 -29.87
C GLY A 325 -13.75 30.10 -29.49
N SER A 326 -12.94 29.70 -30.47
CA SER A 326 -11.74 28.87 -30.23
C SER A 326 -10.44 29.67 -30.19
N LEU A 327 -9.49 29.22 -29.36
CA LEU A 327 -8.11 29.71 -29.34
C LEU A 327 -7.17 28.58 -29.75
N THR A 328 -6.49 28.71 -30.88
CA THR A 328 -5.57 27.70 -31.43
C THR A 328 -4.15 28.27 -31.48
N VAL A 329 -3.20 27.54 -30.90
CA VAL A 329 -1.77 27.86 -30.97
C VAL A 329 -1.01 26.67 -31.54
N LYS A 330 -0.35 26.88 -32.68
CA LYS A 330 0.48 25.88 -33.35
C LYS A 330 1.91 26.40 -33.45
N ALA A 331 2.86 25.70 -32.85
CA ALA A 331 4.26 26.08 -32.85
C ALA A 331 5.16 24.91 -33.24
N THR A 332 5.87 24.97 -34.36
CA THR A 332 6.61 23.79 -34.84
C THR A 332 7.82 23.39 -33.97
N GLU A 333 8.29 24.27 -33.08
CA GLU A 333 9.37 23.96 -32.12
C GLU A 333 8.97 24.15 -30.67
N ALA A 334 8.35 25.27 -30.31
CA ALA A 334 8.02 25.53 -28.90
C ALA A 334 6.95 26.60 -28.69
N LEU A 335 6.06 26.35 -27.73
CA LEU A 335 5.24 27.36 -27.06
C LEU A 335 5.81 27.60 -25.65
N GLN A 336 6.13 28.85 -25.34
CA GLN A 336 6.61 29.28 -24.02
C GLN A 336 5.67 30.34 -23.45
N VAL A 337 5.10 30.08 -22.28
CA VAL A 337 4.29 31.05 -21.52
C VAL A 337 4.96 31.24 -20.16
N ILE A 338 5.59 32.40 -19.95
CA ILE A 338 6.54 32.57 -18.84
C ILE A 338 6.34 33.91 -18.12
N GLY A 339 6.30 33.85 -16.79
CA GLY A 339 6.54 34.99 -15.92
C GLY A 339 5.32 35.82 -15.54
N THR A 340 5.55 36.69 -14.56
CA THR A 340 4.57 37.63 -13.99
C THR A 340 5.06 39.08 -14.05
N VAL A 341 4.13 40.03 -13.92
CA VAL A 341 4.43 41.46 -13.73
C VAL A 341 3.92 41.90 -12.37
N VAL A 342 4.87 42.13 -11.45
CA VAL A 342 4.63 42.46 -10.04
C VAL A 342 3.75 43.70 -9.85
N ASN A 343 3.93 44.74 -10.67
CA ASN A 343 3.30 46.04 -10.44
C ASN A 343 1.78 46.04 -10.66
N ASN A 344 1.26 45.14 -11.52
CA ASN A 344 -0.15 45.11 -11.90
C ASN A 344 -0.88 43.82 -11.49
N PHE A 345 -0.21 42.92 -10.73
CA PHE A 345 -0.76 41.62 -10.34
C PHE A 345 -1.30 40.83 -11.54
N PHE A 346 -0.52 40.73 -12.62
CA PHE A 346 -0.90 40.02 -13.84
C PHE A 346 0.23 39.11 -14.32
N PHE A 347 -0.13 37.94 -14.83
CA PHE A 347 0.80 36.92 -15.31
C PHE A 347 0.59 36.65 -16.81
N SER A 348 1.61 36.13 -17.47
CA SER A 348 1.46 35.74 -18.88
C SER A 348 0.39 34.67 -19.03
N ARG A 349 -0.57 34.87 -19.95
CA ARG A 349 -1.78 34.06 -20.01
C ARG A 349 -2.28 33.75 -21.44
N LEU A 350 -2.71 32.50 -21.65
CA LEU A 350 -3.63 32.12 -22.72
C LEU A 350 -5.00 31.82 -22.08
N SER A 351 -6.09 32.33 -22.65
CA SER A 351 -7.40 32.27 -22.00
C SER A 351 -8.56 32.13 -22.99
N SER A 352 -9.49 31.22 -22.71
CA SER A 352 -10.82 31.10 -23.34
C SER A 352 -11.94 30.98 -22.29
N ASP A 353 -11.75 31.65 -21.16
CA ASP A 353 -12.58 31.55 -19.95
C ASP A 353 -14.02 32.10 -20.13
N VAL A 354 -14.95 31.66 -19.29
CA VAL A 354 -16.26 32.31 -19.09
C VAL A 354 -16.11 33.41 -18.04
N ALA A 355 -16.24 34.67 -18.44
CA ALA A 355 -16.06 35.80 -17.54
C ALA A 355 -17.22 35.97 -16.52
N PRO A 356 -17.00 36.68 -15.40
CA PRO A 356 -18.06 37.00 -14.44
C PRO A 356 -19.29 37.65 -15.10
N GLY A 357 -20.48 37.13 -14.81
CA GLY A 357 -21.76 37.61 -15.35
C GLY A 357 -22.16 37.01 -16.70
N ALA A 358 -21.29 36.22 -17.33
CA ALA A 358 -21.60 35.53 -18.57
C ALA A 358 -22.49 34.29 -18.33
N THR A 359 -23.37 34.00 -19.30
CA THR A 359 -24.26 32.83 -19.29
C THR A 359 -23.98 31.87 -20.45
N GLY A 360 -23.17 32.29 -21.42
CA GLY A 360 -22.69 31.46 -22.51
C GLY A 360 -21.51 30.60 -22.09
N ASN A 361 -21.32 29.47 -22.77
CA ASN A 361 -20.24 28.55 -22.48
C ASN A 361 -18.87 29.08 -22.95
N GLY A 362 -17.82 28.61 -22.30
CA GLY A 362 -16.43 28.91 -22.60
C GLY A 362 -15.99 28.33 -23.94
N GLY A 363 -14.92 28.91 -24.48
CA GLY A 363 -14.32 28.50 -25.74
C GLY A 363 -13.33 27.36 -25.56
N ASN A 364 -13.08 26.57 -26.61
CA ASN A 364 -12.04 25.53 -26.56
C ASN A 364 -10.66 26.12 -26.90
N LEU A 365 -9.63 25.58 -26.25
CA LEU A 365 -8.23 25.97 -26.43
C LEU A 365 -7.41 24.77 -26.94
N PHE A 366 -6.78 24.91 -28.11
CA PHE A 366 -5.98 23.88 -28.75
C PHE A 366 -4.51 24.30 -28.85
N ILE A 367 -3.60 23.46 -28.36
CA ILE A 367 -2.15 23.65 -28.43
C ILE A 367 -1.53 22.46 -29.16
N ASP A 368 -0.74 22.74 -30.19
CA ASP A 368 0.00 21.76 -30.99
C ASP A 368 1.44 22.26 -31.14
N THR A 369 2.40 21.60 -30.49
CA THR A 369 3.79 22.07 -30.45
C THR A 369 4.79 20.96 -30.16
N GLU A 370 6.03 21.05 -30.62
CA GLU A 370 7.05 20.07 -30.19
C GLU A 370 7.32 20.17 -28.67
N ARG A 371 7.47 21.39 -28.13
CA ARG A 371 7.63 21.63 -26.69
C ARG A 371 6.66 22.67 -26.14
N LEU A 372 5.98 22.36 -25.04
CA LEU A 372 5.22 23.33 -24.25
C LEU A 372 5.94 23.60 -22.93
N ARG A 373 6.21 24.86 -22.62
CA ARG A 373 6.74 25.28 -21.31
C ARG A 373 5.88 26.36 -20.69
N VAL A 374 5.35 26.10 -19.49
CA VAL A 374 4.60 27.05 -18.65
C VAL A 374 5.36 27.26 -17.36
N ALA A 375 5.83 28.48 -17.10
CA ALA A 375 6.72 28.72 -15.97
C ALA A 375 6.56 30.08 -15.28
N ASP A 376 7.09 30.18 -14.06
CA ASP A 376 7.24 31.41 -13.29
C ASP A 376 5.90 32.13 -13.00
N GLY A 377 4.86 31.37 -12.65
CA GLY A 377 3.50 31.85 -12.35
C GLY A 377 2.60 32.09 -13.57
N ALA A 378 3.05 31.80 -14.80
CA ALA A 378 2.23 31.88 -16.00
C ALA A 378 1.11 30.82 -16.04
N GLN A 379 0.01 31.12 -16.74
CA GLN A 379 -1.18 30.24 -16.75
C GLN A 379 -1.81 30.09 -18.15
N ILE A 380 -2.36 28.91 -18.44
CA ILE A 380 -3.19 28.64 -19.62
C ILE A 380 -4.55 28.17 -19.12
N SER A 381 -5.64 28.79 -19.58
CA SER A 381 -6.95 28.58 -18.96
C SER A 381 -8.13 28.54 -19.91
N SER A 382 -9.11 27.72 -19.57
CA SER A 382 -10.43 27.62 -20.23
C SER A 382 -11.55 27.36 -19.21
N GLY A 383 -11.48 27.99 -18.03
CA GLY A 383 -12.37 27.78 -16.89
C GLY A 383 -13.65 28.62 -16.91
N THR A 384 -14.49 28.45 -15.88
CA THR A 384 -15.72 29.23 -15.71
C THR A 384 -15.73 30.08 -14.44
N PHE A 385 -16.13 31.34 -14.57
CA PHE A 385 -16.26 32.31 -13.48
C PHE A 385 -17.70 32.80 -13.30
N SER A 386 -18.68 32.10 -13.90
CA SER A 386 -20.09 32.44 -13.80
C SER A 386 -20.99 31.23 -14.03
N SER A 387 -22.12 31.40 -14.73
CA SER A 387 -23.15 30.35 -14.90
C SER A 387 -23.00 29.50 -16.17
N GLY A 388 -22.24 29.97 -17.17
CA GLY A 388 -21.91 29.17 -18.35
C GLY A 388 -20.86 28.10 -18.03
N ASN A 389 -20.88 26.98 -18.77
CA ASN A 389 -19.90 25.90 -18.56
C ASN A 389 -18.55 26.26 -19.17
N ALA A 390 -17.46 25.80 -18.55
CA ALA A 390 -16.11 25.94 -19.07
C ALA A 390 -15.89 25.16 -20.39
N GLY A 391 -14.86 25.57 -21.14
CA GLY A 391 -14.46 24.93 -22.40
C GLY A 391 -13.41 23.83 -22.20
N THR A 392 -13.04 23.14 -23.27
CA THR A 392 -11.98 22.10 -23.24
C THR A 392 -10.61 22.68 -23.59
N LEU A 393 -9.57 22.27 -22.85
CA LEU A 393 -8.17 22.51 -23.16
C LEU A 393 -7.54 21.23 -23.70
N THR A 394 -7.02 21.27 -24.93
CA THR A 394 -6.35 20.13 -25.59
C THR A 394 -4.92 20.49 -25.93
N ILE A 395 -3.99 19.63 -25.53
CA ILE A 395 -2.54 19.82 -25.73
C ILE A 395 -2.00 18.57 -26.41
N THR A 396 -1.36 18.77 -27.56
CA THR A 396 -0.55 17.77 -28.26
C THR A 396 0.88 18.29 -28.32
N ALA A 397 1.81 17.57 -27.70
CA ALA A 397 3.22 17.93 -27.76
C ALA A 397 4.18 16.74 -27.71
N ALA A 398 5.48 16.91 -27.97
CA ALA A 398 6.45 15.87 -27.60
C ALA A 398 6.83 16.01 -26.11
N GLU A 399 6.93 17.24 -25.62
CA GLU A 399 7.33 17.53 -24.24
C GLU A 399 6.45 18.63 -23.64
N VAL A 400 5.91 18.40 -22.44
CA VAL A 400 5.16 19.37 -21.65
C VAL A 400 5.87 19.57 -20.31
N GLU A 401 6.35 20.79 -20.08
CA GLU A 401 6.97 21.23 -18.82
C GLU A 401 6.10 22.29 -18.15
N VAL A 402 5.61 22.01 -16.94
CA VAL A 402 4.97 23.00 -16.07
C VAL A 402 5.82 23.15 -14.81
N ILE A 403 6.41 24.33 -14.62
CA ILE A 403 7.50 24.51 -13.66
C ILE A 403 7.27 25.75 -12.81
N ALA A 404 7.47 25.62 -11.50
CA ALA A 404 7.59 26.72 -10.54
C ALA A 404 6.38 27.66 -10.40
N GLY A 405 5.83 27.73 -9.19
CA GLY A 405 4.95 28.83 -8.80
C GLY A 405 5.66 30.18 -8.70
N SER A 406 4.87 31.24 -8.56
CA SER A 406 5.33 32.58 -8.19
C SER A 406 4.73 32.99 -6.85
N ASN A 407 5.16 34.13 -6.29
CA ASN A 407 4.51 34.73 -5.11
C ASN A 407 3.01 35.05 -5.32
N PHE A 408 2.51 34.95 -6.56
CA PHE A 408 1.13 35.24 -6.94
C PHE A 408 0.29 33.98 -7.19
N GLY A 409 0.88 32.79 -7.07
CA GLY A 409 0.22 31.51 -7.32
C GLY A 409 1.00 30.60 -8.26
N PRO A 410 0.49 29.37 -8.47
CA PRO A 410 1.16 28.36 -9.28
C PRO A 410 1.20 28.72 -10.77
N SER A 411 2.26 28.29 -11.45
CA SER A 411 2.19 28.09 -12.89
C SER A 411 1.29 26.91 -13.19
N GLY A 412 0.53 26.99 -14.29
CA GLY A 412 -0.34 25.85 -14.58
C GLY A 412 -1.26 25.92 -15.78
N LEU A 413 -1.95 24.79 -15.96
CA LEU A 413 -2.99 24.54 -16.94
C LEU A 413 -4.31 24.38 -16.18
N PHE A 414 -5.32 25.18 -16.50
CA PHE A 414 -6.50 25.34 -15.65
C PHE A 414 -7.81 25.28 -16.44
N VAL A 415 -8.74 24.43 -16.01
CA VAL A 415 -10.12 24.41 -16.50
C VAL A 415 -11.15 24.41 -15.35
N PRO A 416 -11.01 25.29 -14.34
CA PRO A 416 -11.74 25.18 -13.09
C PRO A 416 -13.18 25.69 -13.17
N VAL A 417 -13.97 25.36 -12.15
CA VAL A 417 -15.11 26.19 -11.71
C VAL A 417 -14.59 27.16 -10.66
N ALA A 418 -14.58 28.46 -10.93
CA ALA A 418 -14.03 29.44 -10.01
C ALA A 418 -14.94 29.72 -8.80
N PRO A 419 -14.43 30.35 -7.72
CA PRO A 419 -15.24 30.71 -6.56
C PRO A 419 -16.50 31.51 -6.92
N GLY A 420 -17.66 31.01 -6.49
CA GLY A 420 -18.97 31.61 -6.75
C GLY A 420 -19.56 31.37 -8.15
N ALA A 421 -18.85 30.66 -9.03
CA ALA A 421 -19.39 30.19 -10.30
C ALA A 421 -20.37 29.03 -10.08
N THR A 422 -21.33 28.85 -10.99
CA THR A 422 -22.36 27.80 -10.92
C THR A 422 -22.40 26.92 -12.17
N GLY A 423 -21.64 27.26 -13.21
CA GLY A 423 -21.43 26.38 -14.36
C GLY A 423 -20.44 25.27 -14.04
N ASN A 424 -20.38 24.25 -14.89
CA ASN A 424 -19.48 23.11 -14.71
C ASN A 424 -18.07 23.38 -15.27
N GLY A 425 -17.09 22.66 -14.72
CA GLY A 425 -15.68 22.68 -15.09
C GLY A 425 -15.45 22.14 -16.50
N GLY A 426 -14.29 22.46 -17.05
CA GLY A 426 -13.91 22.10 -18.41
C GLY A 426 -13.04 20.84 -18.41
N ASN A 427 -12.92 20.19 -19.57
CA ASN A 427 -12.05 19.02 -19.68
C ASN A 427 -10.63 19.41 -20.11
N LEU A 428 -9.63 18.67 -19.63
CA LEU A 428 -8.24 18.86 -19.99
C LEU A 428 -7.68 17.57 -20.57
N LEU A 429 -7.21 17.62 -21.82
CA LEU A 429 -6.62 16.49 -22.53
C LEU A 429 -5.14 16.81 -22.86
N ILE A 430 -4.23 15.96 -22.42
CA ILE A 430 -2.79 16.05 -22.71
C ILE A 430 -2.36 14.77 -23.44
N ASP A 431 -1.85 14.93 -24.65
CA ASP A 431 -1.18 13.89 -25.43
C ASP A 431 0.28 14.32 -25.61
N THR A 432 1.22 13.60 -24.99
CA THR A 432 2.65 13.95 -24.99
C THR A 432 3.58 12.75 -25.02
N GLU A 433 4.87 12.92 -25.32
CA GLU A 433 5.85 11.88 -24.99
C GLU A 433 6.28 11.99 -23.53
N ARG A 434 6.55 13.21 -23.05
CA ARG A 434 6.97 13.46 -21.65
C ARG A 434 6.13 14.58 -21.03
N LEU A 435 5.60 14.34 -19.83
CA LEU A 435 4.97 15.35 -18.98
C LEU A 435 5.79 15.52 -17.69
N ARG A 436 6.23 16.74 -17.41
CA ARG A 436 6.97 17.08 -16.19
C ARG A 436 6.31 18.24 -15.46
N VAL A 437 5.94 18.02 -14.20
CA VAL A 437 5.31 19.03 -13.33
C VAL A 437 6.16 19.17 -12.05
N THR A 438 6.83 20.32 -11.88
CA THR A 438 7.77 20.51 -10.77
C THR A 438 7.59 21.81 -10.02
N ASP A 439 8.12 21.84 -8.80
CA ASP A 439 8.26 23.04 -7.97
C ASP A 439 6.91 23.75 -7.71
N GLY A 440 5.88 22.97 -7.36
CA GLY A 440 4.55 23.48 -6.99
C GLY A 440 3.70 23.98 -8.15
N ALA A 441 4.03 23.57 -9.38
CA ALA A 441 3.21 23.78 -10.56
C ALA A 441 1.94 22.90 -10.55
N GLN A 442 0.87 23.33 -11.21
CA GLN A 442 -0.43 22.65 -11.15
C GLN A 442 -1.07 22.46 -12.53
N ILE A 443 -1.72 21.31 -12.72
CA ILE A 443 -2.62 21.03 -13.85
C ILE A 443 -3.95 20.64 -13.22
N SER A 444 -4.98 21.46 -13.39
CA SER A 444 -6.19 21.34 -12.58
C SER A 444 -7.49 21.54 -13.35
N ALA A 445 -8.43 20.63 -13.10
CA ALA A 445 -9.83 20.68 -13.52
C ALA A 445 -10.79 20.75 -12.31
N SER A 446 -10.29 21.20 -11.14
CA SER A 446 -11.04 21.24 -9.88
C SER A 446 -12.22 22.22 -9.89
N THR A 447 -13.20 22.00 -9.00
CA THR A 447 -14.28 22.95 -8.69
C THR A 447 -14.02 23.69 -7.38
N PHE A 448 -14.10 25.02 -7.43
CA PHE A 448 -14.08 25.95 -6.29
C PHE A 448 -15.45 26.63 -6.09
N GLY A 449 -16.42 26.33 -6.96
CA GLY A 449 -17.74 26.96 -6.99
C GLY A 449 -18.86 25.97 -6.69
N SER A 450 -20.01 26.17 -7.33
CA SER A 450 -21.21 25.37 -7.12
C SER A 450 -21.56 24.38 -8.25
N GLY A 451 -20.69 24.26 -9.26
CA GLY A 451 -20.82 23.29 -10.34
C GLY A 451 -19.84 22.13 -10.18
N ASP A 452 -20.02 21.07 -10.97
CA ASP A 452 -19.13 19.91 -10.96
C ASP A 452 -17.75 20.26 -11.56
N GLY A 453 -16.70 19.62 -11.06
CA GLY A 453 -15.35 19.65 -11.64
C GLY A 453 -15.33 19.02 -13.04
N GLY A 454 -14.25 19.27 -13.78
CA GLY A 454 -14.04 18.70 -15.11
C GLY A 454 -13.07 17.51 -15.10
N ASP A 455 -13.07 16.73 -16.18
CA ASP A 455 -12.20 15.56 -16.31
C ASP A 455 -10.80 15.93 -16.83
N LEU A 456 -9.77 15.22 -16.36
CA LEU A 456 -8.39 15.34 -16.84
C LEU A 456 -7.89 13.98 -17.37
N LEU A 457 -7.49 13.98 -18.65
CA LEU A 457 -6.91 12.85 -19.35
C LEU A 457 -5.45 13.16 -19.71
N VAL A 458 -4.54 12.29 -19.29
CA VAL A 458 -3.12 12.34 -19.62
C VAL A 458 -2.72 11.06 -20.35
N GLN A 459 -2.29 11.19 -21.59
CA GLN A 459 -1.67 10.14 -22.39
C GLN A 459 -0.20 10.54 -22.60
N ALA A 460 0.74 9.76 -22.06
CA ALA A 460 2.16 10.08 -22.14
C ALA A 460 3.06 8.84 -22.16
N LYS A 461 4.29 8.90 -22.67
CA LYS A 461 5.26 7.82 -22.40
C LYS A 461 5.82 7.91 -20.98
N GLU A 462 6.07 9.12 -20.50
CA GLU A 462 6.60 9.38 -19.16
C GLU A 462 5.86 10.54 -18.49
N VAL A 463 5.43 10.33 -17.25
CA VAL A 463 4.85 11.36 -16.37
C VAL A 463 5.70 11.47 -15.10
N GLU A 464 6.20 12.69 -14.83
CA GLU A 464 7.06 12.98 -13.69
C GLU A 464 6.52 14.17 -12.89
N LEU A 465 6.17 13.93 -11.63
CA LEU A 465 5.70 14.93 -10.68
C LEU A 465 6.70 15.04 -9.52
N ILE A 466 7.25 16.22 -9.28
CA ILE A 466 8.30 16.42 -8.26
C ILE A 466 8.02 17.61 -7.37
N GLY A 467 8.07 17.38 -6.07
CA GLY A 467 8.28 18.42 -5.06
C GLY A 467 7.08 19.28 -4.74
N THR A 468 7.35 20.26 -3.88
CA THR A 468 6.41 21.30 -3.46
C THR A 468 7.10 22.67 -3.55
N ALA A 469 6.32 23.74 -3.65
CA ALA A 469 6.82 25.11 -3.52
C ALA A 469 6.15 25.87 -2.38
N PHE A 470 6.91 26.80 -1.80
CA PHE A 470 6.50 27.62 -0.66
C PHE A 470 5.99 26.83 0.56
N GLY A 471 6.36 25.55 0.66
CA GLY A 471 5.95 24.62 1.73
C GLY A 471 4.48 24.17 1.69
N ILE A 472 3.65 24.71 0.78
CA ILE A 472 2.20 24.48 0.79
C ILE A 472 1.61 24.13 -0.59
N PHE A 473 2.33 24.36 -1.69
CA PHE A 473 1.82 24.05 -3.04
C PHE A 473 2.52 22.80 -3.59
N PRO A 474 1.88 21.62 -3.55
CA PRO A 474 2.43 20.44 -4.21
C PRO A 474 2.39 20.61 -5.74
N SER A 475 3.38 20.03 -6.41
CA SER A 475 3.26 19.74 -7.85
C SER A 475 2.09 18.77 -8.04
N THR A 476 1.09 19.13 -8.83
CA THR A 476 -0.15 18.32 -8.88
C THR A 476 -0.86 18.22 -10.23
N LEU A 477 -1.47 17.06 -10.45
CA LEU A 477 -2.59 16.85 -11.38
C LEU A 477 -3.87 16.72 -10.55
N SER A 478 -4.88 17.56 -10.77
CA SER A 478 -6.06 17.57 -9.88
C SER A 478 -7.42 17.75 -10.57
N ALA A 479 -8.44 17.13 -10.00
CA ALA A 479 -9.85 17.30 -10.35
C ALA A 479 -10.74 17.28 -9.09
N ASN A 480 -10.33 18.07 -8.09
CA ASN A 480 -10.90 18.06 -6.74
C ASN A 480 -12.24 18.81 -6.63
N VAL A 481 -12.95 18.57 -5.53
CA VAL A 481 -13.92 19.51 -4.95
C VAL A 481 -13.19 20.31 -3.88
N GLU A 482 -12.95 21.60 -4.10
CA GLU A 482 -12.10 22.42 -3.23
C GLU A 482 -12.87 22.97 -2.02
N LEU A 483 -12.14 23.51 -1.04
CA LEU A 483 -12.73 24.02 0.21
C LEU A 483 -13.83 25.07 -0.06
N GLY A 484 -15.03 24.82 0.45
CA GLY A 484 -16.20 25.70 0.29
C GLY A 484 -16.97 25.52 -1.03
N ALA A 485 -16.50 24.66 -1.94
CA ALA A 485 -17.22 24.29 -3.15
C ALA A 485 -18.41 23.36 -2.85
N THR A 486 -19.39 23.36 -3.76
CA THR A 486 -20.53 22.45 -3.75
C THR A 486 -20.69 21.81 -5.13
N GLY A 487 -20.62 20.50 -5.26
CA GLY A 487 -20.60 19.81 -6.57
C GLY A 487 -19.64 18.63 -6.52
N ASN A 488 -19.66 17.77 -7.53
CA ASN A 488 -18.82 16.58 -7.54
C ASN A 488 -17.46 16.86 -8.20
N GLY A 489 -16.45 16.09 -7.79
CA GLY A 489 -15.12 16.11 -8.41
C GLY A 489 -15.15 15.54 -9.82
N GLY A 490 -14.16 15.92 -10.64
CA GLY A 490 -13.97 15.34 -11.96
C GLY A 490 -13.11 14.09 -11.93
N ASN A 491 -13.11 13.30 -13.01
CA ASN A 491 -12.33 12.08 -13.09
C ASN A 491 -10.92 12.33 -13.64
N LEU A 492 -9.97 11.53 -13.18
CA LEU A 492 -8.58 11.53 -13.62
C LEU A 492 -8.26 10.21 -14.34
N LEU A 493 -7.81 10.28 -15.58
CA LEU A 493 -7.30 9.13 -16.33
C LEU A 493 -5.86 9.38 -16.75
N ILE A 494 -4.96 8.49 -16.35
CA ILE A 494 -3.54 8.51 -16.71
C ILE A 494 -3.22 7.22 -17.45
N ASP A 495 -2.70 7.35 -18.66
CA ASP A 495 -2.22 6.27 -19.52
C ASP A 495 -0.75 6.54 -19.85
N THR A 496 0.17 5.77 -19.26
CA THR A 496 1.60 6.01 -19.45
C THR A 496 2.51 4.78 -19.34
N GLU A 497 3.72 4.82 -19.89
CA GLU A 497 4.69 3.74 -19.66
C GLU A 497 5.32 3.89 -18.27
N ARG A 498 5.72 5.11 -17.89
CA ARG A 498 6.39 5.38 -16.60
C ARG A 498 5.71 6.52 -15.84
N LEU A 499 5.25 6.24 -14.62
CA LEU A 499 4.76 7.26 -13.70
C LEU A 499 5.69 7.38 -12.49
N ARG A 500 6.24 8.57 -12.25
CA ARG A 500 7.06 8.87 -11.08
C ARG A 500 6.51 10.08 -10.32
N VAL A 501 6.21 9.89 -9.03
CA VAL A 501 5.71 10.95 -8.14
C VAL A 501 6.60 11.01 -6.89
N THR A 502 7.32 12.12 -6.69
CA THR A 502 8.30 12.24 -5.60
C THR A 502 8.22 13.55 -4.83
N ASP A 503 8.84 13.54 -3.64
CA ASP A 503 9.09 14.72 -2.80
C ASP A 503 7.82 15.51 -2.40
N GLY A 504 6.70 14.79 -2.23
CA GLY A 504 5.40 15.31 -1.80
C GLY A 504 4.51 15.86 -2.92
N ALA A 505 4.80 15.52 -4.18
CA ALA A 505 3.91 15.80 -5.30
C ALA A 505 2.69 14.85 -5.30
N GLN A 506 1.57 15.27 -5.91
CA GLN A 506 0.29 14.57 -5.73
C GLN A 506 -0.56 14.51 -7.01
N ILE A 507 -1.25 13.40 -7.22
CA ILE A 507 -2.33 13.26 -8.23
C ILE A 507 -3.63 13.07 -7.46
N SER A 508 -4.62 13.94 -7.64
CA SER A 508 -5.75 14.03 -6.70
C SER A 508 -7.12 14.28 -7.34
N ALA A 509 -8.11 13.48 -6.96
CA ALA A 509 -9.54 13.68 -7.25
C ALA A 509 -10.35 13.80 -5.94
N THR A 510 -9.80 14.49 -4.95
CA THR A 510 -10.25 14.54 -3.54
C THR A 510 -11.39 15.54 -3.32
N THR A 511 -12.23 15.31 -2.31
CA THR A 511 -13.24 16.28 -1.85
C THR A 511 -12.84 16.96 -0.53
N PHE A 512 -12.74 18.29 -0.56
CA PHE A 512 -12.54 19.21 0.57
C PHE A 512 -13.80 20.04 0.86
N GLY A 513 -14.82 19.94 0.00
CA GLY A 513 -16.05 20.73 0.06
C GLY A 513 -17.26 19.84 0.28
N LYS A 514 -18.36 20.14 -0.41
CA LYS A 514 -19.58 19.35 -0.37
C LYS A 514 -19.88 18.71 -1.72
N GLY A 515 -19.83 17.39 -1.77
CA GLY A 515 -20.01 16.58 -2.98
C GLY A 515 -19.00 15.45 -3.04
N ASP A 516 -19.27 14.47 -3.89
CA ASP A 516 -18.45 13.27 -3.98
C ASP A 516 -17.12 13.56 -4.68
N ALA A 517 -16.06 12.90 -4.23
CA ALA A 517 -14.77 12.88 -4.91
C ALA A 517 -14.87 12.16 -6.27
N GLY A 518 -13.98 12.51 -7.20
CA GLY A 518 -13.93 11.91 -8.54
C GLY A 518 -13.15 10.59 -8.58
N ALA A 519 -13.36 9.78 -9.61
CA ALA A 519 -12.60 8.55 -9.80
C ALA A 519 -11.22 8.83 -10.41
N LEU A 520 -10.20 8.06 -10.01
CA LEU A 520 -8.85 8.14 -10.57
C LEU A 520 -8.42 6.75 -11.07
N ARG A 521 -8.13 6.67 -12.37
CA ARG A 521 -7.64 5.46 -13.05
C ARG A 521 -6.25 5.69 -13.61
N ALA A 522 -5.31 4.81 -13.29
CA ALA A 522 -3.96 4.82 -13.82
C ALA A 522 -3.65 3.49 -14.52
N GLN A 523 -3.37 3.57 -15.82
CA GLN A 523 -2.84 2.47 -16.62
C GLN A 523 -1.37 2.79 -16.89
N VAL A 524 -0.48 2.04 -16.24
CA VAL A 524 0.95 2.32 -16.20
C VAL A 524 1.74 1.06 -16.56
N THR A 525 2.98 1.14 -17.04
CA THR A 525 3.86 -0.05 -17.08
C THR A 525 4.68 -0.15 -15.79
N GLU A 526 5.34 0.94 -15.40
CA GLU A 526 6.13 1.05 -14.16
C GLU A 526 5.72 2.30 -13.37
N MET A 527 5.34 2.13 -12.11
CA MET A 527 4.93 3.21 -11.22
C MET A 527 5.82 3.29 -9.96
N GLU A 528 6.36 4.49 -9.69
CA GLU A 528 7.20 4.81 -8.53
C GLU A 528 6.60 5.97 -7.74
N LEU A 529 6.21 5.73 -6.48
CA LEU A 529 5.72 6.75 -5.55
C LEU A 529 6.67 6.81 -4.35
N ILE A 530 7.42 7.91 -4.22
CA ILE A 530 8.57 7.95 -3.32
C ILE A 530 8.50 9.15 -2.39
N GLY A 531 8.62 8.88 -1.10
CA GLY A 531 8.94 9.90 -0.10
C GLY A 531 7.78 10.82 0.30
N THR A 532 8.15 11.82 1.09
CA THR A 532 7.30 12.93 1.54
C THR A 532 8.00 14.26 1.26
N SER A 533 7.27 15.37 1.29
CA SER A 533 7.87 16.70 1.34
C SER A 533 8.55 16.97 2.69
N SER A 534 9.30 18.07 2.79
CA SER A 534 9.87 18.51 4.07
C SER A 534 8.83 18.74 5.18
N GLU A 535 7.60 19.10 4.80
CA GLU A 535 6.47 19.31 5.71
C GLU A 535 5.67 18.02 5.97
N GLY A 536 6.11 16.88 5.42
CA GLY A 536 5.47 15.58 5.59
C GLY A 536 4.29 15.31 4.66
N LEU A 537 4.11 16.08 3.58
CA LEU A 537 3.09 15.75 2.56
C LEU A 537 3.52 14.49 1.80
N PRO A 538 2.70 13.42 1.74
CA PRO A 538 3.06 12.21 1.02
C PRO A 538 3.04 12.41 -0.49
N SER A 539 3.99 11.78 -1.17
CA SER A 539 3.92 11.57 -2.62
C SER A 539 2.89 10.51 -2.93
N GLY A 540 1.96 10.76 -3.85
CA GLY A 540 0.92 9.75 -4.08
C GLY A 540 -0.27 10.10 -4.95
N LEU A 541 -1.21 9.17 -4.97
CA LEU A 541 -2.51 9.25 -5.64
C LEU A 541 -3.62 9.30 -4.58
N PHE A 542 -4.54 10.25 -4.69
CA PHE A 542 -5.53 10.53 -3.64
C PHE A 542 -6.94 10.74 -4.20
N ALA A 543 -7.94 10.17 -3.54
CA ALA A 543 -9.37 10.37 -3.83
C ALA A 543 -10.16 10.43 -2.51
N ASN A 544 -9.71 11.28 -1.59
CA ASN A 544 -10.16 11.27 -0.20
C ASN A 544 -11.43 12.09 0.02
N VAL A 545 -12.03 11.94 1.20
CA VAL A 545 -12.87 12.94 1.87
C VAL A 545 -12.02 13.61 2.94
N GLU A 546 -11.76 14.91 2.83
CA GLU A 546 -10.89 15.64 3.76
C GLU A 546 -11.69 16.21 4.97
N PRO A 547 -11.01 16.73 6.02
CA PRO A 547 -11.71 17.27 7.19
C PRO A 547 -12.75 18.33 6.83
N ASP A 548 -13.87 18.31 7.55
CA ASP A 548 -15.06 19.16 7.34
C ASP A 548 -15.79 18.98 5.98
N ALA A 549 -15.30 18.11 5.10
CA ALA A 549 -15.97 17.79 3.83
C ALA A 549 -17.18 16.85 4.06
N ILE A 550 -18.16 16.96 3.17
CA ILE A 550 -19.39 16.12 3.17
C ILE A 550 -19.56 15.52 1.78
N GLY A 551 -19.41 14.20 1.66
CA GLY A 551 -19.45 13.46 0.40
C GLY A 551 -18.64 12.16 0.52
N ASN A 552 -18.75 11.28 -0.47
CA ASN A 552 -18.00 10.02 -0.47
C ASN A 552 -16.64 10.17 -1.16
N GLY A 553 -15.70 9.31 -0.76
CA GLY A 553 -14.39 9.17 -1.41
C GLY A 553 -14.52 8.60 -2.82
N GLY A 554 -13.55 8.91 -3.67
CA GLY A 554 -13.54 8.49 -5.07
C GLY A 554 -12.87 7.12 -5.24
N ASP A 555 -13.28 6.38 -6.27
CA ASP A 555 -12.68 5.08 -6.57
C ASP A 555 -11.30 5.23 -7.26
N LEU A 556 -10.34 4.44 -6.81
CA LEU A 556 -8.98 4.35 -7.35
C LEU A 556 -8.78 3.01 -8.07
N THR A 557 -8.37 3.04 -9.33
CA THR A 557 -8.02 1.82 -10.09
C THR A 557 -6.64 1.93 -10.72
N ILE A 558 -5.74 1.03 -10.33
CA ILE A 558 -4.36 0.96 -10.82
C ILE A 558 -4.17 -0.33 -11.61
N GLU A 559 -3.71 -0.23 -12.85
CA GLU A 559 -3.30 -1.35 -13.70
C GLU A 559 -1.84 -1.12 -14.10
N THR A 560 -0.93 -1.98 -13.67
CA THR A 560 0.52 -1.83 -13.92
C THR A 560 1.28 -3.15 -14.04
N GLU A 561 2.50 -3.14 -14.58
CA GLU A 561 3.40 -4.29 -14.47
C GLU A 561 4.15 -4.23 -13.13
N GLY A 562 4.76 -3.08 -12.82
CA GLY A 562 5.45 -2.82 -11.55
C GLY A 562 4.86 -1.65 -10.78
N LEU A 563 4.71 -1.81 -9.46
CA LEU A 563 4.34 -0.75 -8.51
C LEU A 563 5.30 -0.74 -7.32
N GLN A 564 5.97 0.39 -7.10
CA GLN A 564 6.87 0.62 -5.97
C GLN A 564 6.41 1.83 -5.14
N LEU A 565 6.16 1.60 -3.84
CA LEU A 565 5.88 2.64 -2.85
C LEU A 565 6.97 2.61 -1.79
N THR A 566 7.75 3.69 -1.65
CA THR A 566 8.85 3.75 -0.67
C THR A 566 8.87 5.06 0.13
N ASP A 567 9.45 5.01 1.33
CA ASP A 567 9.76 6.17 2.16
C ASP A 567 8.54 7.07 2.51
N GLY A 568 7.35 6.49 2.60
CA GLY A 568 6.09 7.19 2.87
C GLY A 568 5.27 7.58 1.63
N GLY A 569 5.58 7.03 0.44
CA GLY A 569 4.70 7.12 -0.72
C GLY A 569 3.37 6.37 -0.52
N GLN A 570 2.25 6.94 -0.98
CA GLN A 570 0.90 6.44 -0.68
C GLN A 570 -0.05 6.41 -1.87
N ILE A 571 -1.04 5.51 -1.82
CA ILE A 571 -2.26 5.55 -2.64
C ILE A 571 -3.44 5.44 -1.68
N ALA A 572 -4.34 6.43 -1.68
CA ALA A 572 -5.40 6.48 -0.66
C ALA A 572 -6.75 7.01 -1.18
N ALA A 573 -7.82 6.34 -0.76
CA ALA A 573 -9.22 6.78 -0.91
C ALA A 573 -9.90 6.77 0.47
N ILE A 574 -9.34 7.54 1.41
CA ILE A 574 -9.74 7.54 2.83
C ILE A 574 -10.88 8.53 3.10
N THR A 575 -11.57 8.41 4.24
CA THR A 575 -12.48 9.44 4.75
C THR A 575 -11.97 10.09 6.03
N ARG A 576 -11.99 11.43 6.08
CA ARG A 576 -11.61 12.30 7.22
C ARG A 576 -12.74 13.27 7.61
N GLY A 577 -13.87 13.21 6.89
CA GLY A 577 -15.04 14.08 7.05
C GLY A 577 -16.30 13.25 7.27
N GLU A 578 -17.41 13.65 6.63
CA GLU A 578 -18.69 12.92 6.65
C GLU A 578 -18.95 12.26 5.29
N GLY A 579 -18.98 10.93 5.28
CA GLY A 579 -19.20 10.11 4.08
C GLY A 579 -18.25 8.90 4.03
N ASP A 580 -18.60 7.91 3.21
CA ASP A 580 -17.85 6.66 3.12
C ASP A 580 -16.52 6.87 2.38
N ALA A 581 -15.49 6.10 2.76
CA ALA A 581 -14.24 6.02 2.01
C ALA A 581 -14.45 5.36 0.62
N GLY A 582 -13.61 5.72 -0.35
CA GLY A 582 -13.68 5.17 -1.71
C GLY A 582 -13.05 3.78 -1.84
N SER A 583 -13.28 3.08 -2.95
CA SER A 583 -12.67 1.77 -3.19
C SER A 583 -11.31 1.89 -3.88
N LEU A 584 -10.39 0.97 -3.59
CA LEU A 584 -9.07 0.91 -4.22
C LEU A 584 -8.83 -0.47 -4.84
N THR A 585 -8.61 -0.52 -6.15
CA THR A 585 -8.26 -1.74 -6.88
C THR A 585 -6.87 -1.61 -7.50
N VAL A 586 -5.98 -2.56 -7.21
CA VAL A 586 -4.65 -2.67 -7.80
C VAL A 586 -4.53 -3.98 -8.56
N LYS A 587 -4.15 -3.89 -9.84
CA LYS A 587 -3.75 -5.02 -10.68
C LYS A 587 -2.30 -4.82 -11.09
N ALA A 588 -1.41 -5.67 -10.61
CA ALA A 588 0.03 -5.58 -10.85
C ALA A 588 0.61 -6.95 -11.30
N ILE A 589 1.82 -6.98 -11.84
CA ILE A 589 2.63 -8.23 -11.86
C ILE A 589 3.47 -8.27 -10.57
N ASP A 590 4.11 -7.15 -10.23
CA ASP A 590 4.93 -7.00 -9.03
C ASP A 590 4.51 -5.76 -8.23
N LEU A 591 4.18 -5.95 -6.96
CA LEU A 591 3.83 -4.89 -6.02
C LEU A 591 4.80 -4.93 -4.84
N GLN A 592 5.58 -3.85 -4.68
CA GLN A 592 6.57 -3.70 -3.62
C GLN A 592 6.27 -2.44 -2.80
N LEU A 593 6.09 -2.61 -1.48
CA LEU A 593 5.95 -1.50 -0.54
C LEU A 593 7.03 -1.60 0.54
N SER A 594 7.75 -0.52 0.81
CA SER A 594 8.84 -0.57 1.80
C SER A 594 8.96 0.70 2.61
N GLY A 595 9.08 0.53 3.92
CA GLY A 595 9.54 1.58 4.82
C GLY A 595 8.47 2.56 5.28
N THR A 596 8.95 3.52 6.05
CA THR A 596 8.19 4.67 6.55
C THR A 596 8.96 5.95 6.23
N SER A 597 8.28 7.08 6.07
CA SER A 597 8.92 8.38 5.96
C SER A 597 9.68 8.75 7.24
N PRO A 598 10.57 9.76 7.19
CA PRO A 598 11.21 10.30 8.39
C PRO A 598 10.22 10.83 9.46
N GLN A 599 8.99 11.16 9.06
CA GLN A 599 7.91 11.57 9.97
C GLN A 599 7.07 10.39 10.48
N GLY A 600 7.44 9.15 10.12
CA GLY A 600 6.74 7.93 10.54
C GLY A 600 5.52 7.56 9.69
N LEU A 601 5.33 8.17 8.52
CA LEU A 601 4.24 7.81 7.61
C LEU A 601 4.59 6.51 6.88
N ALA A 602 3.76 5.48 7.00
CA ALA A 602 3.96 4.23 6.27
C ALA A 602 3.80 4.44 4.76
N SER A 603 4.67 3.79 3.99
CA SER A 603 4.39 3.52 2.59
C SER A 603 3.23 2.55 2.49
N GLY A 604 2.22 2.84 1.67
CA GLY A 604 1.02 2.03 1.73
C GLY A 604 -0.15 2.36 0.82
N LEU A 605 -1.13 1.47 0.90
CA LEU A 605 -2.44 1.55 0.25
C LEU A 605 -3.51 1.71 1.33
N PHE A 606 -4.41 2.70 1.22
CA PHE A 606 -5.33 3.05 2.32
C PHE A 606 -6.77 3.32 1.88
N THR A 607 -7.74 2.72 2.58
CA THR A 607 -9.19 3.00 2.46
C THR A 607 -9.85 3.20 3.84
N ASP A 608 -9.09 3.78 4.77
CA ASP A 608 -9.45 4.00 6.17
C ASP A 608 -10.57 5.04 6.39
N VAL A 609 -11.28 4.88 7.52
CA VAL A 609 -12.02 5.94 8.22
C VAL A 609 -11.10 6.57 9.26
N ARG A 610 -10.76 7.85 9.14
CA ARG A 610 -9.80 8.51 10.03
C ARG A 610 -10.45 9.08 11.30
N ALA A 611 -9.61 9.42 12.28
CA ALA A 611 -10.07 9.93 13.57
C ALA A 611 -10.98 11.16 13.42
N GLY A 612 -12.17 11.09 14.03
CA GLY A 612 -13.20 12.13 13.97
C GLY A 612 -14.09 12.11 12.73
N ALA A 613 -13.85 11.20 11.77
CA ALA A 613 -14.69 11.01 10.60
C ALA A 613 -15.93 10.16 10.94
N ILE A 614 -16.98 10.32 10.12
CA ILE A 614 -18.23 9.53 10.19
C ILE A 614 -18.46 8.93 8.80
N GLY A 615 -18.43 7.60 8.71
CA GLY A 615 -18.57 6.85 7.46
C GLY A 615 -17.88 5.50 7.55
N ASN A 616 -18.11 4.62 6.57
CA ASN A 616 -17.50 3.29 6.53
C ASN A 616 -16.20 3.26 5.72
N GLY A 617 -15.32 2.33 6.05
CA GLY A 617 -14.09 2.09 5.30
C GLY A 617 -14.36 1.49 3.92
N GLY A 618 -13.50 1.82 2.96
CA GLY A 618 -13.65 1.40 1.56
C GLY A 618 -13.15 -0.02 1.28
N GLN A 619 -13.55 -0.59 0.14
CA GLN A 619 -13.04 -1.89 -0.32
C GLN A 619 -11.65 -1.76 -0.96
N LEU A 620 -10.69 -2.58 -0.52
CA LEU A 620 -9.34 -2.66 -1.08
C LEU A 620 -9.14 -4.03 -1.75
N THR A 621 -8.87 -4.06 -3.05
CA THR A 621 -8.65 -5.30 -3.82
C THR A 621 -7.30 -5.28 -4.51
N ILE A 622 -6.50 -6.32 -4.31
CA ILE A 622 -5.17 -6.49 -4.92
C ILE A 622 -5.16 -7.78 -5.73
N ASN A 623 -4.79 -7.69 -7.00
CA ASN A 623 -4.51 -8.84 -7.86
C ASN A 623 -3.08 -8.69 -8.37
N THR A 624 -2.19 -9.59 -7.98
CA THR A 624 -0.78 -9.54 -8.41
C THR A 624 -0.18 -10.93 -8.56
N GLU A 625 0.98 -11.05 -9.22
CA GLU A 625 1.77 -12.28 -9.10
C GLU A 625 2.58 -12.26 -7.81
N ARG A 626 3.27 -11.14 -7.55
CA ARG A 626 4.13 -10.98 -6.37
C ARG A 626 3.71 -9.76 -5.56
N LEU A 627 3.53 -9.94 -4.26
CA LEU A 627 3.30 -8.88 -3.28
C LEU A 627 4.37 -8.96 -2.19
N ARG A 628 5.19 -7.92 -2.06
CA ARG A 628 6.20 -7.79 -1.01
C ARG A 628 6.00 -6.52 -0.20
N LEU A 629 5.88 -6.67 1.12
CA LEU A 629 5.89 -5.55 2.05
C LEU A 629 7.07 -5.72 3.01
N THR A 630 7.80 -4.63 3.27
CA THR A 630 8.95 -4.63 4.18
C THR A 630 9.01 -3.36 5.03
N ASP A 631 9.74 -3.44 6.15
CA ASP A 631 10.20 -2.30 6.96
C ASP A 631 9.09 -1.35 7.46
N GLY A 632 7.91 -1.88 7.78
CA GLY A 632 6.78 -1.12 8.32
C GLY A 632 5.80 -0.58 7.28
N ALA A 633 5.89 -1.02 6.03
CA ALA A 633 4.89 -0.73 5.00
C ALA A 633 3.53 -1.37 5.33
N GLN A 634 2.43 -0.71 4.94
CA GLN A 634 1.07 -1.11 5.32
C GLN A 634 0.07 -1.08 4.16
N ILE A 635 -0.88 -2.01 4.18
CA ILE A 635 -2.09 -1.98 3.35
C ILE A 635 -3.27 -2.05 4.31
N ALA A 636 -4.10 -1.01 4.35
CA ALA A 636 -5.07 -0.86 5.43
C ALA A 636 -6.44 -0.35 4.97
N ALA A 637 -7.47 -0.87 5.64
CA ALA A 637 -8.86 -0.46 5.56
C ALA A 637 -9.44 -0.33 6.98
N ASN A 638 -8.75 0.41 7.85
CA ASN A 638 -9.09 0.53 9.27
C ASN A 638 -10.24 1.51 9.53
N THR A 639 -10.83 1.44 10.72
CA THR A 639 -11.66 2.54 11.26
C THR A 639 -11.02 3.13 12.53
N PHE A 640 -10.82 4.45 12.51
CA PHE A 640 -10.38 5.29 13.63
C PHE A 640 -11.50 6.24 14.09
N GLY A 641 -12.67 6.22 13.43
CA GLY A 641 -13.78 7.14 13.64
C GLY A 641 -15.08 6.41 13.99
N GLU A 642 -16.20 6.93 13.50
CA GLU A 642 -17.52 6.28 13.63
C GLU A 642 -17.91 5.61 12.30
N GLY A 643 -18.06 4.29 12.32
CA GLY A 643 -18.39 3.47 11.16
C GLY A 643 -17.51 2.22 11.06
N ASP A 644 -17.96 1.23 10.30
CA ASP A 644 -17.28 -0.05 10.18
C ASP A 644 -15.96 0.08 9.39
N ALA A 645 -14.95 -0.73 9.75
CA ALA A 645 -13.74 -0.87 8.95
C ALA A 645 -14.03 -1.47 7.57
N GLY A 646 -13.20 -1.15 6.59
CA GLY A 646 -13.36 -1.61 5.21
C GLY A 646 -12.93 -3.07 5.01
N SER A 647 -13.15 -3.59 3.79
CA SER A 647 -12.73 -4.96 3.44
C SER A 647 -11.47 -4.97 2.59
N LEU A 648 -10.61 -5.97 2.77
CA LEU A 648 -9.39 -6.14 1.99
C LEU A 648 -9.30 -7.56 1.41
N THR A 649 -9.14 -7.65 0.09
CA THR A 649 -8.97 -8.89 -0.66
C THR A 649 -7.64 -8.88 -1.39
N VAL A 650 -6.82 -9.91 -1.18
CA VAL A 650 -5.55 -10.13 -1.87
C VAL A 650 -5.60 -11.43 -2.66
N GLN A 651 -5.37 -11.34 -3.96
CA GLN A 651 -5.12 -12.46 -4.86
C GLN A 651 -3.67 -12.36 -5.34
N ALA A 652 -2.82 -13.29 -4.91
CA ALA A 652 -1.40 -13.32 -5.26
C ALA A 652 -0.95 -14.72 -5.72
N ILE A 653 0.25 -14.86 -6.28
CA ILE A 653 0.96 -16.14 -6.35
C ILE A 653 1.90 -16.25 -5.13
N ASP A 654 2.68 -15.20 -4.87
CA ASP A 654 3.61 -15.11 -3.73
C ASP A 654 3.33 -13.83 -2.93
N LEU A 655 2.99 -14.00 -1.65
CA LEU A 655 2.75 -12.92 -0.70
C LEU A 655 3.77 -13.01 0.45
N GLN A 656 4.63 -12.00 0.57
CA GLN A 656 5.68 -11.94 1.58
C GLN A 656 5.60 -10.63 2.38
N LEU A 657 5.49 -10.74 3.71
CA LEU A 657 5.58 -9.60 4.63
C LEU A 657 6.74 -9.84 5.59
N SER A 658 7.58 -8.82 5.80
CA SER A 658 8.73 -8.94 6.69
C SER A 658 8.96 -7.71 7.55
N GLY A 659 9.25 -7.96 8.83
CA GLY A 659 9.84 -6.99 9.74
C GLY A 659 8.89 -5.90 10.26
N THR A 660 9.50 -4.89 10.87
CA THR A 660 8.87 -3.68 11.39
C THR A 660 9.70 -2.46 10.97
N SER A 661 9.12 -1.27 11.03
CA SER A 661 9.91 -0.04 10.92
C SER A 661 10.87 0.11 12.10
N THR A 662 11.78 1.09 12.02
CA THR A 662 12.69 1.44 13.12
C THR A 662 11.97 1.87 14.39
N GLU A 663 10.77 2.43 14.25
CA GLU A 663 9.89 2.83 15.36
C GLU A 663 8.99 1.69 15.86
N GLY A 664 9.15 0.48 15.32
CA GLY A 664 8.38 -0.70 15.70
C GLY A 664 6.99 -0.79 15.05
N LEU A 665 6.71 -0.03 14.00
CA LEU A 665 5.47 -0.15 13.23
C LEU A 665 5.51 -1.48 12.44
N PRO A 666 4.54 -2.39 12.59
CA PRO A 666 4.57 -3.66 11.89
C PRO A 666 4.33 -3.48 10.39
N THR A 667 5.04 -4.27 9.59
CA THR A 667 4.68 -4.50 8.19
C THR A 667 3.38 -5.29 8.17
N ALA A 668 2.29 -4.74 7.60
CA ALA A 668 0.98 -5.33 7.82
C ALA A 668 -0.11 -5.16 6.76
N LEU A 669 -1.05 -6.10 6.75
CA LEU A 669 -2.37 -6.00 6.14
C LEU A 669 -3.43 -5.81 7.23
N LEU A 670 -4.22 -4.72 7.19
CA LEU A 670 -5.02 -4.29 8.33
C LEU A 670 -6.49 -3.99 7.95
N ALA A 671 -7.44 -4.42 8.77
CA ALA A 671 -8.85 -4.01 8.73
C ALA A 671 -9.41 -3.90 10.15
N ASN A 672 -8.75 -3.09 10.97
CA ASN A 672 -8.95 -3.00 12.41
C ASN A 672 -9.96 -1.91 12.79
N VAL A 673 -10.54 -2.07 13.99
CA VAL A 673 -11.12 -0.97 14.77
C VAL A 673 -10.02 -0.46 15.70
N GLU A 674 -9.63 0.80 15.54
CA GLU A 674 -8.54 1.41 16.31
C GLU A 674 -9.05 2.07 17.61
N PRO A 675 -8.17 2.51 18.53
CA PRO A 675 -8.60 3.09 19.80
C PRO A 675 -9.57 4.26 19.62
N ASP A 676 -10.55 4.37 20.54
CA ASP A 676 -11.63 5.36 20.54
C ASP A 676 -12.62 5.30 19.36
N ALA A 677 -12.42 4.39 18.40
CA ALA A 677 -13.33 4.19 17.28
C ALA A 677 -14.57 3.38 17.69
N ILE A 678 -15.68 3.61 16.99
CA ILE A 678 -16.95 2.89 17.15
C ILE A 678 -17.35 2.28 15.81
N GLY A 679 -17.35 0.96 15.73
CA GLY A 679 -17.63 0.21 14.50
C GLY A 679 -17.06 -1.21 14.58
N ASN A 680 -17.42 -2.06 13.63
CA ASN A 680 -16.92 -3.43 13.57
C ASN A 680 -15.66 -3.54 12.71
N GLY A 681 -14.82 -4.53 13.01
CA GLY A 681 -13.65 -4.86 12.20
C GLY A 681 -14.03 -5.39 10.83
N GLY A 682 -13.13 -5.20 9.87
CA GLY A 682 -13.40 -5.49 8.47
C GLY A 682 -13.20 -6.95 8.09
N LYS A 683 -13.50 -7.28 6.83
CA LYS A 683 -13.25 -8.61 6.26
C LYS A 683 -11.94 -8.63 5.47
N LEU A 684 -11.04 -9.54 5.86
CA LEU A 684 -9.80 -9.85 5.17
C LEU A 684 -9.90 -11.19 4.43
N THR A 685 -9.54 -11.23 3.15
CA THR A 685 -9.50 -12.46 2.35
C THR A 685 -8.20 -12.53 1.57
N ILE A 686 -7.40 -13.56 1.83
CA ILE A 686 -6.11 -13.81 1.18
C ILE A 686 -6.20 -15.10 0.39
N ASN A 687 -5.95 -15.03 -0.92
CA ASN A 687 -5.82 -16.18 -1.81
C ASN A 687 -4.43 -16.12 -2.45
N THR A 688 -3.56 -17.07 -2.15
CA THR A 688 -2.19 -17.12 -2.67
C THR A 688 -1.72 -18.55 -2.87
N GLU A 689 -0.62 -18.77 -3.58
CA GLU A 689 0.07 -20.07 -3.52
C GLU A 689 0.97 -20.12 -2.28
N ARG A 690 1.72 -19.04 -2.05
CA ARG A 690 2.66 -18.93 -0.92
C ARG A 690 2.35 -17.70 -0.08
N LEU A 691 2.27 -17.89 1.23
CA LEU A 691 2.16 -16.82 2.22
C LEU A 691 3.30 -16.93 3.24
N GLY A 692 4.17 -15.93 3.30
CA GLY A 692 5.25 -15.82 4.28
C GLY A 692 5.12 -14.57 5.14
N LEU A 693 5.11 -14.72 6.47
CA LEU A 693 5.22 -13.62 7.44
C LEU A 693 6.42 -13.85 8.35
N VAL A 694 7.33 -12.88 8.41
CA VAL A 694 8.59 -13.01 9.13
C VAL A 694 8.88 -11.78 10.01
N ASP A 695 9.52 -12.01 11.16
CA ASP A 695 10.10 -10.99 12.06
C ASP A 695 9.15 -9.86 12.51
N GLY A 696 7.90 -10.20 12.86
CA GLY A 696 6.90 -9.27 13.40
C GLY A 696 5.90 -8.73 12.38
N ALA A 697 5.88 -9.29 11.16
CA ALA A 697 4.87 -9.00 10.15
C ALA A 697 3.47 -9.50 10.54
N GLN A 698 2.41 -8.76 10.22
CA GLN A 698 1.05 -9.06 10.71
C GLN A 698 -0.03 -8.99 9.63
N ILE A 699 -1.05 -9.83 9.74
CA ILE A 699 -2.33 -9.68 9.02
C ILE A 699 -3.43 -9.65 10.09
N SER A 700 -4.20 -8.57 10.16
CA SER A 700 -5.08 -8.38 11.32
C SER A 700 -6.42 -7.71 11.01
N ALA A 701 -7.48 -8.20 11.65
CA ALA A 701 -8.80 -7.57 11.70
C ALA A 701 -9.29 -7.53 13.16
N ILE A 702 -8.52 -6.84 14.02
CA ILE A 702 -8.76 -6.78 15.47
C ILE A 702 -9.70 -5.63 15.85
N THR A 703 -10.21 -5.63 17.08
CA THR A 703 -10.85 -4.46 17.69
C THR A 703 -10.04 -3.92 18.87
N ARG A 704 -9.81 -2.61 18.87
CA ARG A 704 -9.18 -1.81 19.95
C ARG A 704 -10.12 -0.73 20.50
N GLY A 705 -11.33 -0.63 19.95
CA GLY A 705 -12.36 0.35 20.32
C GLY A 705 -13.64 -0.34 20.78
N GLU A 706 -14.79 0.19 20.34
CA GLU A 706 -16.11 -0.40 20.57
C GLU A 706 -16.65 -1.03 19.29
N GLY A 707 -16.96 -2.33 19.34
CA GLY A 707 -17.46 -3.13 18.23
C GLY A 707 -16.71 -4.45 18.07
N ASP A 708 -17.31 -5.41 17.37
CA ASP A 708 -16.75 -6.75 17.21
C ASP A 708 -15.49 -6.73 16.32
N ALA A 709 -14.53 -7.61 16.58
CA ALA A 709 -13.40 -7.84 15.68
C ALA A 709 -13.89 -8.41 14.32
N GLY A 710 -13.08 -8.21 13.28
CA GLY A 710 -13.41 -8.58 11.91
C GLY A 710 -13.22 -10.07 11.61
N SER A 711 -13.21 -10.43 10.33
CA SER A 711 -12.97 -11.81 9.90
C SER A 711 -11.77 -11.92 8.97
N LEU A 712 -11.03 -13.01 9.08
CA LEU A 712 -9.85 -13.30 8.26
C LEU A 712 -9.98 -14.68 7.62
N THR A 713 -9.91 -14.74 6.29
CA THR A 713 -9.87 -15.99 5.54
C THR A 713 -8.56 -16.07 4.75
N VAL A 714 -7.81 -17.15 4.94
CA VAL A 714 -6.59 -17.45 4.20
C VAL A 714 -6.78 -18.74 3.39
N LYS A 715 -6.49 -18.67 2.10
CA LYS A 715 -6.40 -19.80 1.19
C LYS A 715 -4.99 -19.79 0.58
N ALA A 716 -4.17 -20.75 0.97
CA ALA A 716 -2.78 -20.89 0.51
C ALA A 716 -2.51 -22.30 0.01
N ILE A 717 -1.41 -22.54 -0.69
CA ILE A 717 -0.82 -23.89 -0.79
C ILE A 717 0.15 -24.07 0.38
N ASP A 718 0.99 -23.08 0.61
CA ASP A 718 2.00 -23.06 1.68
C ASP A 718 1.89 -21.79 2.52
N LEU A 719 1.65 -21.94 3.82
CA LEU A 719 1.54 -20.87 4.80
C LEU A 719 2.67 -21.01 5.84
N GLN A 720 3.61 -20.08 5.82
CA GLN A 720 4.76 -20.05 6.73
C GLN A 720 4.79 -18.76 7.56
N LEU A 721 4.77 -18.91 8.88
CA LEU A 721 4.88 -17.80 9.83
C LEU A 721 6.10 -18.05 10.73
N SER A 722 7.00 -17.07 10.85
CA SER A 722 8.20 -17.26 11.67
C SER A 722 8.61 -16.01 12.43
N GLY A 723 9.07 -16.23 13.66
CA GLY A 723 9.82 -15.24 14.43
C GLY A 723 8.97 -14.12 15.05
N THR A 724 9.70 -13.23 15.70
CA THR A 724 9.18 -12.04 16.37
C THR A 724 10.07 -10.86 16.04
N SER A 725 9.52 -9.63 16.04
CA SER A 725 10.33 -8.43 15.92
C SER A 725 11.33 -8.29 17.07
N PRO A 726 12.36 -7.43 16.96
CA PRO A 726 13.26 -7.11 18.07
C PRO A 726 12.54 -6.60 19.33
N GLN A 727 11.37 -5.99 19.19
CA GLN A 727 10.52 -5.50 20.27
C GLN A 727 9.59 -6.59 20.84
N GLY A 728 9.65 -7.82 20.31
CA GLY A 728 8.84 -8.96 20.73
C GLY A 728 7.45 -8.99 20.11
N LEU A 729 7.20 -8.29 18.99
CA LEU A 729 5.94 -8.41 18.26
C LEU A 729 5.95 -9.73 17.46
N PRO A 730 4.98 -10.64 17.66
CA PRO A 730 4.92 -11.89 16.91
C PRO A 730 4.56 -11.65 15.45
N SER A 731 5.18 -12.44 14.55
CA SER A 731 4.64 -12.62 13.21
C SER A 731 3.33 -13.41 13.31
N GLY A 732 2.26 -12.97 12.65
CA GLY A 732 1.00 -13.68 12.83
C GLY A 732 -0.26 -13.16 12.15
N LEU A 733 -1.33 -13.90 12.41
CA LEU A 733 -2.68 -13.63 11.95
C LEU A 733 -3.57 -13.34 13.17
N PHE A 734 -4.28 -12.21 13.19
CA PHE A 734 -4.97 -11.74 14.41
C PHE A 734 -6.41 -11.27 14.17
N THR A 735 -7.35 -11.75 14.98
CA THR A 735 -8.75 -11.28 15.04
C THR A 735 -9.19 -11.07 16.51
N ASP A 736 -8.33 -10.44 17.29
CA ASP A 736 -8.49 -10.24 18.73
C ASP A 736 -9.44 -9.10 19.12
N VAL A 737 -9.94 -9.18 20.35
CA VAL A 737 -10.40 -8.03 21.15
C VAL A 737 -9.24 -7.57 22.01
N ARG A 738 -8.71 -6.37 21.81
CA ARG A 738 -7.53 -5.87 22.53
C ARG A 738 -7.91 -5.31 23.91
N ARG A 739 -6.89 -4.98 24.70
CA ARG A 739 -7.07 -4.41 26.05
C ARG A 739 -7.93 -3.14 25.97
N GLU A 740 -8.81 -2.95 26.96
CA GLU A 740 -9.78 -1.84 27.04
C GLU A 740 -10.88 -1.83 25.97
N ALA A 741 -10.79 -2.66 24.92
CA ALA A 741 -11.82 -2.78 23.90
C ALA A 741 -13.07 -3.52 24.41
N ILE A 742 -14.21 -3.23 23.78
CA ILE A 742 -15.51 -3.86 24.05
C ILE A 742 -16.06 -4.43 22.75
N GLY A 743 -16.19 -5.76 22.69
CA GLY A 743 -16.63 -6.48 21.50
C GLY A 743 -16.25 -7.96 21.60
N ASN A 744 -16.70 -8.78 20.65
CA ASN A 744 -16.31 -10.18 20.57
C ASN A 744 -15.17 -10.38 19.56
N GLY A 745 -14.37 -11.43 19.78
CA GLY A 745 -13.30 -11.84 18.89
C GLY A 745 -13.84 -12.35 17.55
N GLY A 746 -13.02 -12.22 16.53
CA GLY A 746 -13.41 -12.48 15.15
C GLY A 746 -13.34 -13.94 14.73
N LYS A 747 -13.71 -14.22 13.48
CA LYS A 747 -13.55 -15.55 12.86
C LYS A 747 -12.29 -15.57 11.98
N LEU A 748 -11.44 -16.56 12.19
CA LEU A 748 -10.25 -16.84 11.41
C LEU A 748 -10.37 -18.22 10.76
N THR A 749 -10.29 -18.28 9.42
CA THR A 749 -10.36 -19.53 8.65
C THR A 749 -9.12 -19.70 7.77
N ILE A 750 -8.43 -20.83 7.87
CA ILE A 750 -7.26 -21.18 7.08
C ILE A 750 -7.57 -22.44 6.27
N ASN A 751 -7.34 -22.38 4.96
CA ASN A 751 -7.33 -23.55 4.09
C ASN A 751 -5.97 -23.60 3.39
N THR A 752 -5.17 -24.62 3.66
CA THR A 752 -3.82 -24.74 3.08
C THR A 752 -3.45 -26.20 2.81
N GLU A 753 -2.38 -26.46 2.06
CA GLU A 753 -1.79 -27.81 2.07
C GLU A 753 -0.82 -27.92 3.25
N SER A 754 0.06 -26.93 3.41
CA SER A 754 1.08 -26.85 4.47
C SER A 754 0.86 -25.62 5.35
N LEU A 755 0.83 -25.82 6.67
CA LEU A 755 0.88 -24.77 7.70
C LEU A 755 2.11 -24.97 8.59
N ARG A 756 3.00 -23.98 8.61
CA ARG A 756 4.19 -24.01 9.46
C ARG A 756 4.33 -22.75 10.31
N LEU A 757 4.37 -22.91 11.63
CA LEU A 757 4.65 -21.84 12.59
C LEU A 757 5.94 -22.14 13.33
N SER A 758 6.88 -21.19 13.37
CA SER A 758 8.13 -21.35 14.11
C SER A 758 8.56 -20.09 14.86
N ASP A 759 9.46 -20.28 15.84
CA ASP A 759 10.20 -19.21 16.51
C ASP A 759 9.31 -18.15 17.19
N GLY A 760 8.14 -18.55 17.70
CA GLY A 760 7.16 -17.71 18.39
C GLY A 760 6.15 -16.99 17.51
N ALA A 761 5.98 -17.41 16.25
CA ALA A 761 4.87 -16.96 15.40
C ALA A 761 3.50 -17.46 15.89
N GLN A 762 2.44 -16.65 15.74
CA GLN A 762 1.13 -16.90 16.38
C GLN A 762 -0.06 -16.68 15.42
N ILE A 763 -1.14 -17.42 15.65
CA ILE A 763 -2.45 -17.20 15.03
C ILE A 763 -3.46 -17.05 16.17
N GLU A 764 -4.15 -15.92 16.24
CA GLU A 764 -4.93 -15.55 17.43
C GLU A 764 -6.34 -15.03 17.10
N ALA A 765 -7.30 -15.44 17.93
CA ALA A 765 -8.61 -14.83 18.05
C ALA A 765 -8.93 -14.64 19.55
N ASN A 766 -8.03 -13.95 20.25
CA ASN A 766 -8.05 -13.81 21.71
C ASN A 766 -9.00 -12.69 22.17
N THR A 767 -9.35 -12.67 23.46
CA THR A 767 -9.92 -11.51 24.13
C THR A 767 -9.02 -11.03 25.26
N PHE A 768 -8.62 -9.76 25.20
CA PHE A 768 -7.85 -9.03 26.22
C PHE A 768 -8.70 -7.95 26.91
N GLY A 769 -9.94 -7.74 26.45
CA GLY A 769 -10.86 -6.71 26.91
C GLY A 769 -12.16 -7.32 27.44
N LYS A 770 -13.29 -6.78 27.01
CA LYS A 770 -14.61 -7.28 27.41
C LYS A 770 -15.36 -7.86 26.20
N GLY A 771 -15.72 -9.13 26.31
CA GLY A 771 -16.43 -9.91 25.30
C GLY A 771 -15.70 -11.24 25.02
N ASN A 772 -16.38 -12.15 24.33
CA ASN A 772 -15.88 -13.52 24.14
C ASN A 772 -14.69 -13.54 23.17
N ALA A 773 -13.79 -14.51 23.34
CA ALA A 773 -12.78 -14.83 22.33
C ALA A 773 -13.45 -15.34 21.03
N GLY A 774 -12.73 -15.23 19.92
CA GLY A 774 -13.21 -15.56 18.59
C GLY A 774 -13.11 -17.04 18.23
N SER A 775 -13.05 -17.37 16.94
CA SER A 775 -12.91 -18.75 16.49
C SER A 775 -11.84 -18.92 15.43
N ILE A 776 -11.14 -20.05 15.48
CA ILE A 776 -10.13 -20.46 14.51
C ILE A 776 -10.54 -21.80 13.87
N GLU A 777 -10.55 -21.86 12.55
CA GLU A 777 -10.83 -23.05 11.76
C GLU A 777 -9.65 -23.29 10.80
N VAL A 778 -8.98 -24.44 10.91
CA VAL A 778 -7.81 -24.79 10.09
C VAL A 778 -8.07 -26.10 9.35
N ASN A 779 -8.11 -26.02 8.03
CA ASN A 779 -8.16 -27.17 7.13
C ASN A 779 -6.80 -27.25 6.41
N ALA A 780 -6.02 -28.29 6.72
CA ALA A 780 -4.69 -28.48 6.15
C ALA A 780 -4.42 -29.93 5.72
N THR A 781 -3.37 -30.19 4.95
CA THR A 781 -2.83 -31.56 4.84
C THR A 781 -1.81 -31.80 5.95
N ASP A 782 -0.97 -30.80 6.20
CA ASP A 782 0.15 -30.86 7.12
C ASP A 782 0.21 -29.61 7.99
N ILE A 783 0.27 -29.80 9.31
CA ILE A 783 0.46 -28.74 10.30
C ILE A 783 1.69 -29.04 11.14
N GLU A 784 2.67 -28.12 11.13
CA GLU A 784 3.88 -28.19 11.93
C GLU A 784 4.06 -26.90 12.77
N LEU A 785 4.02 -27.04 14.10
CA LEU A 785 4.24 -25.94 15.04
C LEU A 785 5.52 -26.22 15.85
N ILE A 786 6.47 -25.29 15.85
CA ILE A 786 7.81 -25.51 16.39
C ILE A 786 8.23 -24.38 17.31
N GLY A 787 8.60 -24.74 18.54
CA GLY A 787 9.47 -23.89 19.34
C GLY A 787 8.79 -22.71 20.01
N THR A 788 9.65 -21.85 20.55
CA THR A 788 9.30 -20.59 21.22
C THR A 788 10.26 -19.49 20.78
N SER A 789 9.85 -18.23 20.84
CA SER A 789 10.76 -17.10 20.59
C SER A 789 11.79 -16.93 21.73
N PRO A 790 12.86 -16.15 21.49
CA PRO A 790 13.79 -15.73 22.55
C PRO A 790 13.12 -14.97 23.70
N GLN A 791 11.96 -14.36 23.47
CA GLN A 791 11.13 -13.65 24.45
C GLN A 791 10.12 -14.57 25.14
N GLU A 792 10.28 -15.90 24.99
CA GLU A 792 9.40 -16.90 25.61
C GLU A 792 7.95 -16.83 25.12
N LEU A 793 7.73 -16.53 23.84
CA LEU A 793 6.42 -16.69 23.19
C LEU A 793 6.34 -18.05 22.51
N ALA A 794 5.31 -18.84 22.81
CA ALA A 794 5.09 -20.12 22.13
C ALA A 794 4.59 -19.90 20.69
N SER A 795 5.11 -20.69 19.75
CA SER A 795 4.48 -20.80 18.43
C SER A 795 3.16 -21.54 18.55
N GLY A 796 2.09 -20.99 18.00
CA GLY A 796 0.79 -21.62 18.24
C GLY A 796 -0.47 -20.97 17.70
N LEU A 797 -1.58 -21.63 17.98
CA LEU A 797 -2.95 -21.20 17.68
C LEU A 797 -3.68 -20.89 18.99
N PHE A 798 -4.31 -19.72 19.11
CA PHE A 798 -4.83 -19.22 20.39
C PHE A 798 -6.25 -18.61 20.27
N THR A 799 -7.19 -19.10 21.08
CA THR A 799 -8.55 -18.51 21.25
C THR A 799 -8.84 -18.29 22.74
N GLU A 800 -8.02 -17.49 23.38
CA GLU A 800 -7.89 -17.36 24.83
C GLU A 800 -8.62 -16.15 25.41
N VAL A 801 -9.01 -16.27 26.68
CA VAL A 801 -9.39 -15.15 27.53
C VAL A 801 -8.16 -14.75 28.32
N ARG A 802 -7.58 -13.59 28.02
CA ARG A 802 -6.30 -13.18 28.61
C ARG A 802 -6.51 -12.61 30.01
N ARG A 803 -5.41 -12.39 30.75
CA ARG A 803 -5.47 -11.86 32.13
C ARG A 803 -6.25 -10.55 32.17
N GLU A 804 -7.07 -10.39 33.20
CA GLU A 804 -7.95 -9.22 33.42
C GLU A 804 -9.10 -9.06 32.39
N ALA A 805 -9.18 -9.91 31.37
CA ALA A 805 -10.29 -9.92 30.42
C ALA A 805 -11.52 -10.60 31.01
N ILE A 806 -12.70 -10.24 30.50
CA ILE A 806 -14.00 -10.81 30.89
C ILE A 806 -14.72 -11.30 29.64
N GLY A 807 -14.95 -12.61 29.56
CA GLY A 807 -15.59 -13.28 28.43
C GLY A 807 -15.24 -14.76 28.39
N ASN A 808 -15.91 -15.54 27.55
CA ASN A 808 -15.62 -16.97 27.40
C ASN A 808 -14.56 -17.23 26.31
N GLY A 809 -13.83 -18.34 26.45
CA GLY A 809 -12.88 -18.84 25.47
C GLY A 809 -13.56 -19.24 24.15
N GLY A 810 -12.77 -19.24 23.08
CA GLY A 810 -13.26 -19.43 21.72
C GLY A 810 -13.36 -20.88 21.27
N LYS A 811 -13.80 -21.10 20.01
CA LYS A 811 -13.77 -22.42 19.36
C LYS A 811 -12.55 -22.53 18.46
N LEU A 812 -11.81 -23.63 18.57
CA LEU A 812 -10.72 -23.99 17.68
C LEU A 812 -11.03 -25.33 17.01
N THR A 813 -10.99 -25.39 15.68
CA THR A 813 -11.24 -26.61 14.89
C THR A 813 -10.09 -26.86 13.93
N ILE A 814 -9.55 -28.08 13.94
CA ILE A 814 -8.45 -28.52 13.09
C ILE A 814 -8.85 -29.79 12.35
N ASP A 815 -8.83 -29.74 11.03
CA ASP A 815 -8.93 -30.90 10.14
C ASP A 815 -7.61 -31.03 9.36
N THR A 816 -6.87 -32.13 9.56
CA THR A 816 -5.56 -32.34 8.90
C THR A 816 -5.23 -33.82 8.62
N GLU A 817 -4.25 -34.13 7.78
CA GLU A 817 -3.69 -35.49 7.76
C GLU A 817 -2.67 -35.65 8.89
N ARG A 818 -1.78 -34.67 9.07
CA ARG A 818 -0.71 -34.70 10.07
C ARG A 818 -0.70 -33.44 10.92
N LEU A 819 -0.66 -33.61 12.23
CA LEU A 819 -0.48 -32.56 13.22
C LEU A 819 0.77 -32.84 14.06
N ARG A 820 1.78 -31.96 13.95
CA ARG A 820 3.02 -32.07 14.71
C ARG A 820 3.30 -30.81 15.52
N LEU A 821 3.47 -30.97 16.84
CA LEU A 821 3.89 -29.91 17.75
C LEU A 821 5.20 -30.31 18.41
N SER A 822 6.23 -29.46 18.36
CA SER A 822 7.50 -29.75 19.02
C SER A 822 8.09 -28.55 19.74
N ASP A 823 8.99 -28.83 20.70
CA ASP A 823 9.82 -27.84 21.39
C ASP A 823 9.02 -26.71 22.07
N GLY A 824 7.87 -27.02 22.68
CA GLY A 824 7.07 -26.04 23.43
C GLY A 824 5.99 -25.30 22.64
N ALA A 825 5.72 -25.68 21.39
CA ALA A 825 4.61 -25.14 20.59
C ALA A 825 3.23 -25.54 21.14
N GLN A 826 2.20 -24.68 20.95
CA GLN A 826 0.91 -24.81 21.62
C GLN A 826 -0.31 -24.60 20.72
N ILE A 827 -1.40 -25.28 21.03
CA ILE A 827 -2.76 -24.98 20.55
C ILE A 827 -3.62 -24.76 21.79
N ALA A 828 -4.22 -23.59 21.97
CA ALA A 828 -4.90 -23.29 23.23
C ALA A 828 -6.20 -22.48 23.09
N ALA A 829 -7.20 -22.88 23.86
CA ALA A 829 -8.46 -22.18 24.11
C ALA A 829 -8.60 -21.93 25.62
N THR A 830 -7.58 -21.32 26.22
CA THR A 830 -7.39 -21.21 27.67
C THR A 830 -7.96 -19.91 28.24
N THR A 831 -8.44 -19.95 29.48
CA THR A 831 -8.83 -18.75 30.25
C THR A 831 -7.79 -18.41 31.32
N PHE A 832 -7.28 -17.18 31.26
CA PHE A 832 -6.45 -16.51 32.26
C PHE A 832 -7.20 -15.38 33.01
N GLY A 833 -8.43 -15.05 32.60
CA GLY A 833 -9.28 -14.00 33.17
C GLY A 833 -10.57 -14.57 33.80
N GLU A 834 -11.70 -13.90 33.57
CA GLU A 834 -13.03 -14.32 34.03
C GLU A 834 -13.86 -14.85 32.86
N GLY A 835 -14.27 -16.12 32.93
CA GLY A 835 -15.14 -16.82 31.97
C GLY A 835 -14.68 -18.25 31.69
N ASP A 836 -15.55 -19.07 31.08
CA ASP A 836 -15.22 -20.47 30.82
C ASP A 836 -14.12 -20.61 29.74
N ALA A 837 -13.30 -21.66 29.83
CA ALA A 837 -12.37 -22.00 28.77
C ALA A 837 -13.10 -22.46 27.49
N GLY A 838 -12.42 -22.35 26.35
CA GLY A 838 -13.03 -22.60 25.04
C GLY A 838 -13.10 -24.08 24.67
N SER A 839 -13.48 -24.37 23.42
CA SER A 839 -13.53 -25.73 22.89
C SER A 839 -12.51 -25.96 21.79
N ILE A 840 -11.91 -27.15 21.78
CA ILE A 840 -10.94 -27.59 20.77
C ILE A 840 -11.41 -28.91 20.16
N GLU A 841 -11.46 -28.95 18.83
CA GLU A 841 -11.82 -30.12 18.04
C GLU A 841 -10.67 -30.41 17.05
N VAL A 842 -10.06 -31.59 17.15
CA VAL A 842 -8.97 -32.03 16.28
C VAL A 842 -9.37 -33.33 15.60
N ASN A 843 -9.42 -33.32 14.28
CA ASN A 843 -9.63 -34.47 13.43
C ASN A 843 -8.39 -34.64 12.54
N ALA A 844 -7.60 -35.69 12.80
CA ALA A 844 -6.34 -35.89 12.10
C ALA A 844 -6.01 -37.35 11.83
N THR A 845 -5.31 -37.70 10.75
CA THR A 845 -4.83 -39.09 10.61
C THR A 845 -3.73 -39.39 11.64
N ASP A 846 -2.82 -38.44 11.85
CA ASP A 846 -1.65 -38.60 12.70
C ASP A 846 -1.44 -37.37 13.59
N VAL A 847 -1.35 -37.57 14.91
CA VAL A 847 -1.05 -36.51 15.88
C VAL A 847 0.21 -36.86 16.68
N GLU A 848 1.22 -36.01 16.60
CA GLU A 848 2.50 -36.18 17.30
C GLU A 848 2.89 -34.91 18.07
N LEU A 849 2.99 -35.00 19.40
CA LEU A 849 3.50 -33.92 20.25
C LEU A 849 4.81 -34.38 20.91
N ILE A 850 5.87 -33.58 20.77
CA ILE A 850 7.21 -33.94 21.25
C ILE A 850 7.84 -32.82 22.08
N GLY A 851 8.13 -33.16 23.33
CA GLY A 851 9.11 -32.43 24.13
C GLY A 851 8.58 -31.14 24.75
N THR A 852 9.53 -30.32 25.19
CA THR A 852 9.30 -29.07 25.94
C THR A 852 10.36 -28.04 25.59
N ALA A 853 9.99 -26.76 25.61
CA ALA A 853 10.93 -25.65 25.79
C ALA A 853 11.08 -25.31 27.29
N THR A 854 12.01 -24.40 27.62
CA THR A 854 12.42 -24.03 28.99
C THR A 854 11.26 -23.88 29.98
N ASN A 855 10.12 -23.34 29.52
CA ASN A 855 8.91 -23.10 30.32
C ASN A 855 7.60 -23.60 29.67
N PHE A 856 7.64 -24.22 28.48
CA PHE A 856 6.45 -24.58 27.72
C PHE A 856 6.47 -26.06 27.36
N ALA A 857 5.40 -26.79 27.69
CA ALA A 857 5.16 -28.10 27.13
C ALA A 857 4.62 -27.95 25.70
N SER A 858 5.00 -28.85 24.79
CA SER A 858 4.28 -29.01 23.54
C SER A 858 2.89 -29.56 23.83
N ALA A 859 1.84 -28.79 23.51
CA ALA A 859 0.53 -29.09 24.10
C ALA A 859 -0.71 -28.58 23.34
N ILE A 860 -1.83 -29.26 23.62
CA ILE A 860 -3.18 -28.82 23.27
C ILE A 860 -3.96 -28.57 24.56
N PHE A 861 -4.43 -27.33 24.79
CA PHE A 861 -4.94 -26.86 26.08
C PHE A 861 -6.29 -26.14 25.99
N ALA A 862 -7.29 -26.64 26.71
CA ALA A 862 -8.52 -25.90 27.02
C ALA A 862 -8.64 -25.71 28.53
N ASN A 863 -7.65 -25.00 29.09
CA ASN A 863 -7.42 -24.90 30.54
C ASN A 863 -8.05 -23.63 31.15
N VAL A 864 -8.20 -23.62 32.47
CA VAL A 864 -8.38 -22.42 33.28
C VAL A 864 -7.12 -22.25 34.12
N GLU A 865 -6.43 -21.13 34.00
CA GLU A 865 -5.12 -20.92 34.62
C GLU A 865 -5.20 -20.37 36.05
N LEU A 866 -4.04 -20.29 36.73
CA LEU A 866 -3.97 -19.79 38.11
C LEU A 866 -4.55 -18.36 38.20
N GLU A 867 -5.34 -18.09 39.24
CA GLU A 867 -6.06 -16.82 39.47
C GLU A 867 -7.23 -16.53 38.51
N ALA A 868 -7.47 -17.36 37.50
CA ALA A 868 -8.65 -17.27 36.63
C ALA A 868 -9.90 -17.85 37.30
N ILE A 869 -11.08 -17.44 36.83
CA ILE A 869 -12.39 -17.92 37.29
C ILE A 869 -13.17 -18.45 36.08
N GLY A 870 -13.52 -19.72 36.09
CA GLY A 870 -14.24 -20.37 34.98
C GLY A 870 -14.11 -21.89 35.01
N THR A 871 -14.92 -22.58 34.22
CA THR A 871 -14.83 -24.03 34.05
C THR A 871 -13.85 -24.40 32.93
N GLY A 872 -13.19 -25.56 33.08
CA GLY A 872 -12.32 -26.13 32.04
C GLY A 872 -13.12 -26.47 30.78
N GLY A 873 -12.45 -26.39 29.62
CA GLY A 873 -13.12 -26.47 28.33
C GLY A 873 -13.34 -27.90 27.84
N GLU A 874 -13.90 -28.00 26.63
CA GLU A 874 -14.15 -29.26 25.94
C GLU A 874 -13.05 -29.51 24.90
N LEU A 875 -12.39 -30.67 24.96
CA LEU A 875 -11.36 -31.07 23.99
C LEU A 875 -11.72 -32.44 23.41
N THR A 876 -11.98 -32.49 22.10
CA THR A 876 -12.20 -33.73 21.35
C THR A 876 -11.07 -33.95 20.35
N LEU A 877 -10.46 -35.12 20.38
CA LEU A 877 -9.40 -35.54 19.46
C LEU A 877 -9.79 -36.87 18.80
N GLU A 878 -9.99 -36.85 17.49
CA GLU A 878 -10.23 -38.03 16.66
C GLU A 878 -9.03 -38.26 15.75
N THR A 879 -8.39 -39.43 15.85
CA THR A 879 -7.22 -39.76 15.04
C THR A 879 -7.02 -41.24 14.71
N GLU A 880 -6.08 -41.59 13.83
CA GLU A 880 -5.61 -42.99 13.73
C GLU A 880 -4.50 -43.24 14.76
N ARG A 881 -3.51 -42.34 14.85
CA ARG A 881 -2.39 -42.47 15.78
C ARG A 881 -2.19 -41.20 16.61
N LEU A 882 -2.19 -41.33 17.93
CA LEU A 882 -1.80 -40.29 18.88
C LEU A 882 -0.49 -40.67 19.58
N ARG A 883 0.55 -39.84 19.45
CA ARG A 883 1.84 -40.05 20.13
C ARG A 883 2.25 -38.81 20.94
N LEU A 884 2.40 -38.97 22.25
CA LEU A 884 2.86 -37.92 23.18
C LEU A 884 4.18 -38.32 23.82
N VAL A 885 5.23 -37.51 23.64
CA VAL A 885 6.60 -37.85 24.03
C VAL A 885 7.25 -36.74 24.87
N ASP A 886 8.04 -37.14 25.87
CA ASP A 886 8.97 -36.28 26.64
C ASP A 886 8.34 -35.01 27.27
N GLY A 887 7.18 -35.15 27.91
CA GLY A 887 6.48 -34.09 28.64
C GLY A 887 5.37 -33.38 27.85
N ALA A 888 5.03 -33.87 26.66
CA ALA A 888 3.92 -33.37 25.84
C ALA A 888 2.53 -33.63 26.45
N GLN A 889 1.60 -32.67 26.35
CA GLN A 889 0.33 -32.72 27.09
C GLN A 889 -0.90 -32.41 26.22
N VAL A 890 -1.98 -33.16 26.43
CA VAL A 890 -3.33 -32.81 25.96
C VAL A 890 -4.22 -32.65 27.18
N ALA A 891 -4.76 -31.45 27.40
CA ALA A 891 -5.31 -31.12 28.71
C ALA A 891 -6.51 -30.15 28.74
N THR A 892 -7.39 -30.37 29.72
CA THR A 892 -8.56 -29.56 30.10
C THR A 892 -8.55 -29.25 31.60
N ILE A 893 -7.41 -28.73 32.06
CA ILE A 893 -7.10 -28.56 33.49
C ILE A 893 -7.64 -27.24 34.02
N THR A 894 -8.15 -27.24 35.25
CA THR A 894 -8.45 -26.00 36.00
C THR A 894 -7.44 -25.81 37.12
N ARG A 895 -6.66 -24.72 37.07
CA ARG A 895 -5.70 -24.26 38.10
C ARG A 895 -6.23 -23.11 38.96
N GLY A 896 -7.32 -22.48 38.52
CA GLY A 896 -8.02 -21.37 39.18
C GLY A 896 -9.28 -21.82 39.92
N GLU A 897 -10.31 -20.97 39.96
CA GLU A 897 -11.61 -21.30 40.53
C GLU A 897 -12.56 -21.88 39.46
N GLY A 898 -12.93 -23.15 39.61
CA GLY A 898 -13.93 -23.83 38.76
C GLY A 898 -13.62 -25.32 38.56
N ASP A 899 -14.57 -26.05 37.97
CA ASP A 899 -14.43 -27.48 37.70
C ASP A 899 -13.51 -27.73 36.49
N GLY A 900 -12.90 -28.92 36.41
CA GLY A 900 -12.14 -29.39 35.25
C GLY A 900 -13.06 -29.67 34.06
N GLY A 901 -12.49 -29.63 32.85
CA GLY A 901 -13.25 -29.80 31.61
C GLY A 901 -13.40 -31.25 31.15
N THR A 902 -13.97 -31.47 29.97
CA THR A 902 -14.10 -32.80 29.36
C THR A 902 -13.03 -33.02 28.29
N LEU A 903 -12.30 -34.12 28.42
CA LEU A 903 -11.34 -34.58 27.41
C LEU A 903 -11.81 -35.90 26.80
N ARG A 904 -12.06 -35.90 25.49
CA ARG A 904 -12.44 -37.09 24.72
C ARG A 904 -11.40 -37.40 23.66
N VAL A 905 -10.83 -38.60 23.69
CA VAL A 905 -9.83 -39.06 22.72
C VAL A 905 -10.29 -40.35 22.08
N GLN A 906 -10.36 -40.36 20.75
CA GLN A 906 -10.69 -41.53 19.94
C GLN A 906 -9.55 -41.78 18.95
N ALA A 907 -8.84 -42.91 19.09
CA ALA A 907 -7.69 -43.24 18.23
C ALA A 907 -7.52 -44.73 17.98
N GLN A 908 -6.97 -45.18 16.85
CA GLN A 908 -6.63 -46.61 16.71
C GLN A 908 -5.47 -46.99 17.65
N GLU A 909 -4.44 -46.13 17.72
CA GLU A 909 -3.28 -46.32 18.59
C GLU A 909 -2.98 -45.06 19.39
N ILE A 910 -2.79 -45.21 20.71
CA ILE A 910 -2.35 -44.16 21.62
C ILE A 910 -1.04 -44.60 22.29
N GLU A 911 0.02 -43.82 22.09
CA GLU A 911 1.33 -44.04 22.71
C GLU A 911 1.75 -42.84 23.55
N LEU A 912 1.84 -43.02 24.87
CA LEU A 912 2.27 -42.01 25.83
C LEU A 912 3.62 -42.43 26.40
N ILE A 913 4.65 -41.58 26.23
CA ILE A 913 6.03 -41.94 26.59
C ILE A 913 6.70 -40.80 27.37
N GLY A 914 7.27 -41.15 28.52
CA GLY A 914 8.21 -40.29 29.20
C GLY A 914 7.59 -39.15 30.01
N ARG A 915 8.46 -38.30 30.52
CA ARG A 915 8.15 -37.11 31.32
C ARG A 915 9.27 -36.08 31.19
N SER A 916 8.98 -34.84 31.52
CA SER A 916 9.96 -33.75 31.63
C SER A 916 9.86 -33.06 33.00
N ASP A 917 10.66 -32.00 33.19
CA ASP A 917 10.58 -31.13 34.37
C ASP A 917 9.23 -30.39 34.45
N LEU A 918 8.54 -30.20 33.32
CA LEU A 918 7.22 -29.55 33.26
C LEU A 918 6.06 -30.52 33.57
N GLY A 919 6.29 -31.83 33.52
CA GLY A 919 5.28 -32.84 33.83
C GLY A 919 5.43 -34.13 33.03
N ALA A 920 4.57 -35.11 33.33
CA ALA A 920 4.45 -36.32 32.54
C ALA A 920 3.88 -36.02 31.15
N SER A 921 4.29 -36.82 30.15
CA SER A 921 3.52 -36.89 28.91
C SER A 921 2.14 -37.46 29.24
N GLY A 922 1.05 -36.87 28.76
CA GLY A 922 -0.24 -37.39 29.17
C GLY A 922 -1.51 -36.68 28.71
N LEU A 923 -2.62 -37.38 28.97
CA LEU A 923 -3.99 -36.90 28.84
C LEU A 923 -4.49 -36.47 30.22
N LEU A 924 -4.87 -35.20 30.38
CA LEU A 924 -5.06 -34.58 31.70
C LEU A 924 -6.37 -33.78 31.78
N ALA A 925 -7.29 -34.13 32.68
CA ALA A 925 -8.49 -33.32 33.00
C ALA A 925 -8.56 -33.01 34.51
N ASN A 926 -7.48 -32.42 35.02
CA ASN A 926 -7.26 -32.23 36.46
C ASN A 926 -7.88 -30.92 36.99
N ALA A 927 -8.23 -30.88 38.28
CA ALA A 927 -8.56 -29.64 38.99
C ALA A 927 -7.55 -29.40 40.13
N ILE A 928 -6.64 -28.45 39.94
CA ILE A 928 -5.41 -28.25 40.70
C ILE A 928 -5.48 -26.88 41.40
N ALA A 929 -5.00 -26.77 42.64
CA ALA A 929 -4.91 -25.50 43.40
C ALA A 929 -6.22 -24.72 43.66
N GLY A 930 -7.35 -25.08 43.06
CA GLY A 930 -8.69 -24.52 43.28
C GLY A 930 -9.61 -25.41 44.12
N SER A 931 -10.87 -24.97 44.30
CA SER A 931 -11.93 -25.71 44.99
C SER A 931 -12.84 -26.56 44.09
N GLY A 932 -12.70 -26.47 42.76
CA GLY A 932 -13.53 -27.22 41.84
C GLY A 932 -13.14 -28.69 41.70
N ASN A 933 -14.05 -29.48 41.16
CA ASN A 933 -13.90 -30.92 40.96
C ASN A 933 -13.11 -31.22 39.68
N GLY A 934 -12.43 -32.36 39.64
CA GLY A 934 -11.76 -32.88 38.44
C GLY A 934 -12.75 -33.12 37.31
N GLY A 935 -12.24 -33.07 36.08
CA GLY A 935 -13.02 -33.18 34.86
C GLY A 935 -13.34 -34.62 34.45
N LYS A 936 -13.93 -34.79 33.27
CA LYS A 936 -14.23 -36.11 32.70
C LYS A 936 -13.21 -36.44 31.61
N LEU A 937 -12.72 -37.68 31.60
CA LEU A 937 -11.78 -38.16 30.58
C LEU A 937 -12.28 -39.46 29.95
N GLU A 938 -12.53 -39.44 28.64
CA GLU A 938 -12.99 -40.59 27.84
C GLU A 938 -11.94 -40.97 26.80
N VAL A 939 -11.51 -42.24 26.78
CA VAL A 939 -10.55 -42.77 25.81
C VAL A 939 -11.12 -43.99 25.10
N PHE A 940 -11.20 -43.93 23.78
CA PHE A 940 -11.63 -45.03 22.91
C PHE A 940 -10.49 -45.41 21.97
N THR A 941 -9.97 -46.64 22.06
CA THR A 941 -8.85 -47.05 21.21
C THR A 941 -8.76 -48.54 20.91
N ASP A 942 -7.93 -48.95 19.94
CA ASP A 942 -7.57 -50.37 19.82
C ASP A 942 -6.36 -50.69 20.70
N GLN A 943 -5.37 -49.82 20.74
CA GLN A 943 -4.11 -50.02 21.47
C GLN A 943 -3.78 -48.79 22.34
N LEU A 944 -3.71 -48.98 23.65
CA LEU A 944 -3.20 -47.97 24.58
C LEU A 944 -1.87 -48.43 25.20
N SER A 945 -0.79 -47.69 24.95
CA SER A 945 0.53 -47.93 25.54
C SER A 945 0.97 -46.72 26.38
N ILE A 946 1.19 -46.92 27.68
CA ILE A 946 1.72 -45.91 28.60
C ILE A 946 3.06 -46.37 29.14
N ARG A 947 4.11 -45.58 28.85
CA ARG A 947 5.50 -45.96 29.13
C ARG A 947 6.30 -44.87 29.83
N ASP A 948 7.31 -45.32 30.58
CA ASP A 948 8.39 -44.49 31.12
C ASP A 948 7.94 -43.24 31.92
N GLY A 949 6.86 -43.36 32.70
CA GLY A 949 6.39 -42.28 33.56
C GLY A 949 5.31 -41.37 32.96
N ALA A 950 4.81 -41.67 31.76
CA ALA A 950 3.64 -41.03 31.16
C ALA A 950 2.33 -41.35 31.92
N THR A 951 1.27 -40.55 31.75
CA THR A 951 0.07 -40.70 32.59
C THR A 951 -1.25 -40.33 31.90
N ILE A 952 -2.34 -40.93 32.36
CA ILE A 952 -3.71 -40.45 32.15
C ILE A 952 -4.26 -40.04 33.51
N SER A 953 -4.70 -38.79 33.66
CA SER A 953 -5.05 -38.23 34.98
C SER A 953 -6.29 -37.36 34.95
N VAL A 954 -7.13 -37.51 35.98
CA VAL A 954 -8.21 -36.58 36.36
C VAL A 954 -8.10 -36.21 37.85
N SER A 955 -6.87 -36.28 38.36
CA SER A 955 -6.54 -36.09 39.77
C SER A 955 -6.48 -34.60 40.14
N ASN A 956 -6.38 -34.28 41.43
CA ASN A 956 -6.25 -32.91 41.89
C ASN A 956 -4.80 -32.44 42.17
N PHE A 957 -3.80 -33.23 41.78
CA PHE A 957 -2.38 -32.88 41.86
C PHE A 957 -1.75 -32.78 40.47
N GLN A 958 -0.64 -32.05 40.37
CA GLN A 958 0.16 -32.00 39.14
C GLN A 958 1.03 -33.24 38.99
N SER A 959 1.26 -33.69 37.75
CA SER A 959 2.19 -34.80 37.47
C SER A 959 3.65 -34.52 37.86
N ASN A 960 4.01 -33.25 38.09
CA ASN A 960 5.31 -32.80 38.60
C ASN A 960 5.33 -32.47 40.11
N ASN A 961 4.18 -32.51 40.81
CA ASN A 961 4.05 -32.20 42.24
C ASN A 961 4.58 -30.82 42.68
N LEU A 962 4.59 -29.80 41.80
CA LEU A 962 5.12 -28.47 42.13
C LEU A 962 4.10 -27.54 42.82
N LEU A 963 2.81 -27.72 42.57
CA LEU A 963 1.72 -26.98 43.22
C LEU A 963 1.03 -27.82 44.31
N ALA A 964 0.42 -27.13 45.28
CA ALA A 964 -0.43 -27.76 46.27
C ALA A 964 -1.65 -28.44 45.58
N PRO A 965 -2.10 -29.60 46.08
CA PRO A 965 -3.27 -30.27 45.51
C PRO A 965 -4.54 -29.42 45.67
N GLY A 966 -5.44 -29.54 44.70
CA GLY A 966 -6.77 -28.94 44.73
C GLY A 966 -7.63 -29.46 45.88
N GLN A 967 -8.77 -28.82 46.15
CA GLN A 967 -9.65 -29.17 47.27
C GLN A 967 -10.95 -29.86 46.85
N GLY A 968 -11.27 -29.93 45.55
CA GLY A 968 -12.45 -30.63 45.03
C GLY A 968 -12.25 -32.14 44.81
N GLN A 969 -13.33 -32.85 44.49
CA GLN A 969 -13.30 -34.29 44.18
C GLN A 969 -12.47 -34.56 42.91
N ALA A 970 -11.84 -35.72 42.80
CA ALA A 970 -11.21 -36.12 41.54
C ALA A 970 -12.29 -36.50 40.51
N GLY A 971 -11.95 -36.38 39.23
CA GLY A 971 -12.86 -36.63 38.12
C GLY A 971 -13.02 -38.09 37.76
N ASP A 972 -13.79 -38.38 36.70
CA ASP A 972 -14.04 -39.75 36.24
C ASP A 972 -13.24 -40.08 34.97
N ILE A 973 -12.72 -41.32 34.90
CA ILE A 973 -12.01 -41.88 33.74
C ILE A 973 -12.83 -43.04 33.15
N GLU A 974 -13.07 -42.99 31.85
CA GLU A 974 -13.61 -44.10 31.05
C GLU A 974 -12.61 -44.49 29.95
N ILE A 975 -12.21 -45.76 29.90
CA ILE A 975 -11.32 -46.29 28.85
C ILE A 975 -11.94 -47.54 28.22
N VAL A 976 -12.09 -47.51 26.90
CA VAL A 976 -12.47 -48.67 26.09
C VAL A 976 -11.32 -48.96 25.13
N ALA A 977 -10.68 -50.13 25.26
CA ALA A 977 -9.52 -50.52 24.45
C ALA A 977 -9.60 -51.97 23.95
N ASN A 978 -8.86 -52.38 22.91
CA ASN A 978 -8.63 -53.83 22.69
C ASN A 978 -7.50 -54.33 23.60
N SER A 979 -6.40 -53.58 23.71
CA SER A 979 -5.40 -53.85 24.73
C SER A 979 -4.79 -52.60 25.35
N ILE A 980 -4.43 -52.73 26.62
CA ILE A 980 -3.75 -51.72 27.42
C ILE A 980 -2.42 -52.32 27.91
N GLU A 981 -1.32 -51.62 27.62
CA GLU A 981 0.02 -51.91 28.11
C GLU A 981 0.52 -50.75 28.97
N LEU A 982 0.78 -51.03 30.25
CA LEU A 982 1.48 -50.12 31.16
C LEU A 982 2.88 -50.69 31.41
N SER A 983 3.93 -50.00 30.96
CA SER A 983 5.30 -50.53 31.04
C SER A 983 6.31 -49.45 31.44
N ASN A 984 6.82 -49.52 32.67
CA ASN A 984 7.76 -48.53 33.21
C ASN A 984 9.14 -49.16 33.45
N SER A 985 10.19 -48.58 32.86
CA SER A 985 11.54 -49.18 32.84
C SER A 985 12.50 -48.72 33.97
N GLY A 986 12.11 -47.78 34.84
CA GLY A 986 12.99 -47.13 35.83
C GLY A 986 12.77 -47.53 37.31
N ALA A 987 13.85 -47.66 38.09
CA ALA A 987 13.82 -47.84 39.56
C ALA A 987 13.69 -46.53 40.35
N ASP A 988 13.92 -45.37 39.69
CA ASP A 988 13.90 -44.02 40.28
C ASP A 988 12.60 -43.24 39.98
N THR A 989 11.52 -43.91 39.58
CA THR A 989 10.18 -43.32 39.40
C THR A 989 9.25 -43.87 40.51
N PRO A 990 9.26 -43.31 41.74
CA PRO A 990 8.43 -43.81 42.84
C PRO A 990 6.93 -43.75 42.58
N ASN A 991 6.51 -42.95 41.57
CA ASN A 991 5.14 -42.78 41.12
C ASN A 991 5.07 -43.16 39.62
N GLY A 992 5.42 -44.40 39.29
CA GLY A 992 5.48 -44.90 37.92
C GLY A 992 4.19 -44.59 37.17
N GLY A 993 4.32 -43.99 35.99
CA GLY A 993 3.22 -43.55 35.14
C GLY A 993 2.10 -44.59 34.97
N GLY A 994 0.87 -44.12 34.81
CA GLY A 994 -0.31 -44.98 34.86
C GLY A 994 -1.62 -44.23 34.67
N ILE A 995 -2.73 -44.80 35.16
CA ILE A 995 -4.08 -44.24 35.05
C ILE A 995 -4.52 -43.83 36.47
N THR A 996 -4.83 -42.55 36.69
CA THR A 996 -5.07 -42.06 38.05
C THR A 996 -6.19 -41.02 38.20
N ALA A 997 -7.15 -41.34 39.08
CA ALA A 997 -8.22 -40.48 39.56
C ALA A 997 -8.07 -40.24 41.08
N SER A 998 -6.83 -40.09 41.54
CA SER A 998 -6.50 -39.99 42.96
C SER A 998 -6.65 -38.56 43.50
N ASN A 999 -6.83 -38.43 44.80
CA ASN A 999 -7.11 -37.16 45.46
C ASN A 999 -6.29 -36.99 46.75
N PHE A 1000 -5.86 -35.77 47.07
CA PHE A 1000 -5.32 -35.45 48.40
C PHE A 1000 -6.40 -35.17 49.47
N SER A 1001 -7.22 -34.13 49.33
CA SER A 1001 -8.09 -33.65 50.42
C SER A 1001 -9.59 -33.97 50.31
N ALA A 1002 -10.06 -34.42 49.15
CA ALA A 1002 -11.45 -34.83 48.91
C ALA A 1002 -11.54 -36.26 48.32
N GLY A 1003 -12.72 -36.69 47.88
CA GLY A 1003 -12.94 -38.05 47.39
C GLY A 1003 -12.15 -38.39 46.12
N GLY A 1004 -11.68 -39.63 46.01
CA GLY A 1004 -11.17 -40.18 44.75
C GLY A 1004 -12.28 -40.30 43.70
N GLY A 1005 -11.91 -40.25 42.42
CA GLY A 1005 -12.84 -40.34 41.29
C GLY A 1005 -12.94 -41.75 40.73
N ASN A 1006 -13.91 -42.01 39.86
CA ASN A 1006 -14.16 -43.38 39.38
C ASN A 1006 -13.33 -43.70 38.13
N ILE A 1007 -12.90 -44.96 38.02
CA ILE A 1007 -12.18 -45.46 36.84
C ILE A 1007 -12.93 -46.69 36.30
N ASP A 1008 -13.50 -46.59 35.08
CA ASP A 1008 -14.12 -47.72 34.36
C ASP A 1008 -13.27 -48.06 33.13
N ILE A 1009 -12.72 -49.28 33.10
CA ILE A 1009 -11.88 -49.76 31.99
C ILE A 1009 -12.47 -51.05 31.44
N SER A 1010 -12.66 -51.09 30.12
CA SER A 1010 -13.07 -52.26 29.37
C SER A 1010 -12.05 -52.55 28.27
N ALA A 1011 -11.32 -53.67 28.38
CA ALA A 1011 -10.38 -54.07 27.32
C ALA A 1011 -10.14 -55.57 27.24
N ASN A 1012 -9.87 -56.14 26.06
CA ASN A 1012 -9.62 -57.59 25.95
C ASN A 1012 -8.39 -58.01 26.77
N GLN A 1013 -7.32 -57.21 26.77
CA GLN A 1013 -6.11 -57.49 27.53
C GLN A 1013 -5.59 -56.25 28.26
N ILE A 1014 -5.35 -56.37 29.56
CA ILE A 1014 -4.70 -55.35 30.40
C ILE A 1014 -3.41 -55.95 30.93
N THR A 1015 -2.26 -55.42 30.50
CA THR A 1015 -0.93 -55.82 30.99
C THR A 1015 -0.26 -54.66 31.68
N SER A 1016 0.32 -54.92 32.86
CA SER A 1016 1.01 -53.92 33.65
C SER A 1016 2.33 -54.48 34.17
N ASN A 1017 3.40 -53.71 33.96
CA ASN A 1017 4.75 -53.94 34.48
C ASN A 1017 5.24 -52.62 35.10
N ARG A 1018 5.32 -52.57 36.44
CA ARG A 1018 5.56 -51.34 37.21
C ARG A 1018 4.54 -50.21 36.93
N GLY A 1019 3.33 -50.54 36.48
CA GLY A 1019 2.26 -49.59 36.18
C GLY A 1019 1.24 -49.48 37.32
N GLN A 1020 0.61 -48.31 37.45
CA GLN A 1020 -0.37 -48.02 38.51
C GLN A 1020 -1.74 -47.65 37.93
N ILE A 1021 -2.82 -48.21 38.49
CA ILE A 1021 -4.20 -47.81 38.26
C ILE A 1021 -4.80 -47.41 39.61
N THR A 1022 -5.00 -46.12 39.86
CA THR A 1022 -5.25 -45.62 41.22
C THR A 1022 -6.37 -44.59 41.33
N ALA A 1023 -7.34 -44.84 42.22
CA ALA A 1023 -8.38 -43.91 42.66
C ALA A 1023 -8.29 -43.68 44.19
N THR A 1024 -7.06 -43.52 44.68
CA THR A 1024 -6.72 -43.43 46.11
C THR A 1024 -6.99 -42.02 46.64
N SER A 1025 -7.43 -41.87 47.89
CA SER A 1025 -7.59 -40.58 48.56
C SER A 1025 -6.71 -40.48 49.82
N GLU A 1026 -6.05 -39.35 50.07
CA GLU A 1026 -5.29 -39.16 51.33
C GLU A 1026 -6.22 -38.85 52.52
N LEU A 1027 -7.04 -37.80 52.44
CA LEU A 1027 -7.79 -37.25 53.58
C LEU A 1027 -9.33 -37.43 53.48
N SER A 1028 -9.85 -38.21 52.53
CA SER A 1028 -11.30 -38.45 52.38
C SER A 1028 -11.63 -39.92 52.11
N GLY A 1029 -12.50 -40.24 51.14
CA GLY A 1029 -12.81 -41.61 50.68
C GLY A 1029 -12.19 -41.93 49.32
N GLY A 1030 -11.82 -43.19 49.09
CA GLY A 1030 -11.38 -43.69 47.80
C GLY A 1030 -12.50 -43.69 46.75
N GLY A 1031 -12.13 -43.59 45.47
CA GLY A 1031 -13.06 -43.77 44.34
C GLY A 1031 -13.21 -45.24 43.96
N ASP A 1032 -14.16 -45.55 43.06
CA ASP A 1032 -14.39 -46.93 42.62
C ASP A 1032 -13.57 -47.27 41.36
N ILE A 1033 -13.02 -48.48 41.29
CA ILE A 1033 -12.36 -49.00 40.09
C ILE A 1033 -13.14 -50.21 39.55
N LYS A 1034 -13.57 -50.12 38.30
CA LYS A 1034 -14.22 -51.21 37.56
C LYS A 1034 -13.39 -51.60 36.35
N LEU A 1035 -12.98 -52.87 36.30
CA LEU A 1035 -12.20 -53.45 35.19
C LEU A 1035 -12.95 -54.62 34.56
N THR A 1036 -13.07 -54.61 33.23
CA THR A 1036 -13.61 -55.73 32.44
C THR A 1036 -12.58 -56.15 31.40
N SER A 1037 -12.13 -57.42 31.40
CA SER A 1037 -11.13 -57.90 30.44
C SER A 1037 -11.06 -59.41 30.24
N ASP A 1038 -10.51 -59.92 29.13
CA ASP A 1038 -10.24 -61.35 29.00
C ASP A 1038 -9.01 -61.74 29.84
N LEU A 1039 -7.98 -60.88 29.85
CA LEU A 1039 -6.77 -61.07 30.66
C LEU A 1039 -6.39 -59.80 31.41
N LEU A 1040 -6.27 -59.91 32.73
CA LEU A 1040 -5.60 -58.94 33.60
C LEU A 1040 -4.28 -59.52 34.09
N PHE A 1041 -3.15 -58.96 33.65
CA PHE A 1041 -1.80 -59.41 34.03
C PHE A 1041 -1.00 -58.29 34.70
N LEU A 1042 -0.73 -58.43 35.99
CA LEU A 1042 0.06 -57.50 36.80
C LEU A 1042 1.40 -58.15 37.17
N SER A 1043 2.51 -57.44 36.91
CA SER A 1043 3.87 -57.91 37.15
C SER A 1043 4.76 -56.78 37.66
N ASN A 1044 5.89 -57.14 38.29
CA ASN A 1044 6.91 -56.21 38.77
C ASN A 1044 6.35 -54.99 39.52
N GLN A 1045 5.80 -55.16 40.73
CA GLN A 1045 5.33 -54.04 41.57
C GLN A 1045 4.19 -53.20 40.98
N SER A 1046 3.40 -53.77 40.06
CA SER A 1046 2.19 -53.11 39.57
C SER A 1046 1.11 -53.01 40.64
N ALA A 1047 0.27 -51.97 40.57
CA ALA A 1047 -0.77 -51.72 41.57
C ALA A 1047 -2.11 -51.33 40.96
N ILE A 1048 -3.19 -51.89 41.51
CA ILE A 1048 -4.56 -51.38 41.37
C ILE A 1048 -5.03 -50.96 42.77
N SER A 1049 -5.32 -49.67 43.01
CA SER A 1049 -5.64 -49.20 44.38
C SER A 1049 -6.70 -48.10 44.47
N THR A 1050 -7.66 -48.30 45.37
CA THR A 1050 -8.70 -47.32 45.78
C THR A 1050 -8.49 -46.82 47.21
N SER A 1051 -7.32 -47.07 47.80
CA SER A 1051 -7.11 -46.96 49.26
C SER A 1051 -7.29 -45.54 49.86
N VAL A 1052 -7.47 -45.47 51.18
CA VAL A 1052 -7.49 -44.24 51.98
C VAL A 1052 -6.38 -44.24 53.03
N ASN A 1053 -5.53 -43.21 53.02
CA ASN A 1053 -4.29 -43.20 53.79
C ASN A 1053 -4.35 -42.45 55.13
N ASP A 1054 -5.20 -41.43 55.32
CA ASP A 1054 -5.25 -40.64 56.56
C ASP A 1054 -6.64 -40.01 56.80
N SER A 1055 -7.71 -40.81 56.67
CA SER A 1055 -9.10 -40.36 56.88
C SER A 1055 -10.07 -41.45 57.37
N ASN A 1056 -11.24 -40.98 57.85
CA ASN A 1056 -12.40 -41.81 58.19
C ASN A 1056 -13.24 -42.23 56.96
N GLY A 1057 -12.90 -41.75 55.75
CA GLY A 1057 -13.55 -42.19 54.52
C GLY A 1057 -13.21 -43.64 54.16
N GLY A 1058 -14.09 -44.30 53.40
CA GLY A 1058 -13.93 -45.71 53.04
C GLY A 1058 -12.95 -45.96 51.90
N GLY A 1059 -12.37 -47.16 51.84
CA GLY A 1059 -11.31 -47.56 50.90
C GLY A 1059 -11.69 -47.76 49.43
N GLY A 1060 -12.86 -47.28 48.97
CA GLY A 1060 -13.40 -47.42 47.59
C GLY A 1060 -13.59 -48.86 47.09
N ASP A 1061 -14.58 -49.15 46.25
CA ASP A 1061 -14.82 -50.52 45.79
C ASP A 1061 -14.01 -50.86 44.52
N ILE A 1062 -13.42 -52.07 44.47
CA ILE A 1062 -12.75 -52.61 43.27
C ILE A 1062 -13.56 -53.75 42.71
N LYS A 1063 -14.02 -53.64 41.46
CA LYS A 1063 -14.73 -54.69 40.73
C LYS A 1063 -13.95 -55.12 39.49
N ILE A 1064 -13.47 -56.36 39.50
CA ILE A 1064 -12.75 -56.97 38.37
C ILE A 1064 -13.62 -58.09 37.80
N ASN A 1065 -13.96 -57.98 36.52
CA ASN A 1065 -14.61 -59.03 35.75
C ASN A 1065 -13.64 -59.48 34.66
N SER A 1066 -12.94 -60.59 34.87
CA SER A 1066 -11.96 -61.04 33.89
C SER A 1066 -11.80 -62.54 33.77
N ASP A 1067 -11.65 -63.07 32.55
CA ASP A 1067 -11.49 -64.52 32.36
C ASP A 1067 -10.26 -65.05 33.10
N PHE A 1068 -9.13 -64.35 33.01
CA PHE A 1068 -7.91 -64.69 33.76
C PHE A 1068 -7.31 -63.48 34.47
N VAL A 1069 -7.11 -63.62 35.79
CA VAL A 1069 -6.41 -62.61 36.61
C VAL A 1069 -5.08 -63.19 37.07
N VAL A 1070 -3.97 -62.59 36.65
CA VAL A 1070 -2.60 -62.97 37.01
C VAL A 1070 -1.94 -61.81 37.74
N VAL A 1071 -1.52 -62.02 38.99
CA VAL A 1071 -0.87 -61.01 39.84
C VAL A 1071 0.42 -61.62 40.40
N VAL A 1072 1.56 -61.18 39.87
CA VAL A 1072 2.87 -61.76 40.16
C VAL A 1072 3.92 -60.70 40.48
N GLU A 1073 5.06 -61.13 41.04
CA GLU A 1073 6.27 -60.29 41.22
C GLU A 1073 6.01 -59.02 42.05
N ASN A 1074 5.55 -59.21 43.29
CA ASN A 1074 5.26 -58.16 44.27
C ASN A 1074 4.21 -57.13 43.83
N SER A 1075 3.21 -57.55 43.05
CA SER A 1075 2.12 -56.70 42.55
C SER A 1075 0.89 -56.76 43.47
N ASN A 1076 0.10 -55.68 43.53
CA ASN A 1076 -0.96 -55.53 44.53
C ASN A 1076 -2.31 -55.05 43.96
N ILE A 1077 -3.41 -55.57 44.52
CA ILE A 1077 -4.78 -55.06 44.34
C ILE A 1077 -5.30 -54.67 45.74
N ALA A 1078 -5.53 -53.38 45.99
CA ALA A 1078 -5.73 -52.85 47.34
C ALA A 1078 -6.89 -51.85 47.46
N ALA A 1079 -7.85 -52.14 48.33
CA ALA A 1079 -8.96 -51.26 48.72
C ALA A 1079 -8.90 -50.96 50.23
N ASN A 1080 -7.73 -50.54 50.71
CA ASN A 1080 -7.46 -50.42 52.15
C ASN A 1080 -7.96 -49.10 52.72
N ALA A 1081 -8.14 -49.03 54.04
CA ALA A 1081 -8.36 -47.78 54.77
C ALA A 1081 -7.58 -47.77 56.08
N ILE A 1082 -7.25 -46.60 56.63
CA ILE A 1082 -6.66 -46.52 57.98
C ILE A 1082 -7.75 -46.36 59.04
N PHE A 1083 -8.54 -45.28 59.00
CA PHE A 1083 -9.55 -45.00 60.03
C PHE A 1083 -11.00 -45.32 59.62
N GLY A 1084 -11.30 -45.31 58.31
CA GLY A 1084 -12.60 -45.68 57.75
C GLY A 1084 -12.76 -47.18 57.43
N PRO A 1085 -13.92 -47.64 56.96
CA PRO A 1085 -14.07 -49.03 56.51
C PRO A 1085 -13.21 -49.32 55.27
N GLY A 1086 -12.61 -50.50 55.18
CA GLY A 1086 -11.98 -50.97 53.95
C GLY A 1086 -13.02 -51.16 52.85
N GLY A 1087 -12.62 -50.97 51.59
CA GLY A 1087 -13.49 -51.13 50.43
C GLY A 1087 -13.68 -52.58 50.03
N ASN A 1088 -14.76 -52.90 49.31
CA ASN A 1088 -15.01 -54.26 48.86
C ASN A 1088 -14.26 -54.56 47.57
N ILE A 1089 -13.64 -55.74 47.50
CA ILE A 1089 -13.00 -56.24 46.29
C ILE A 1089 -13.84 -57.40 45.76
N GLN A 1090 -14.45 -57.23 44.59
CA GLN A 1090 -15.16 -58.28 43.88
C GLN A 1090 -14.38 -58.71 42.63
N ILE A 1091 -13.92 -59.97 42.60
CA ILE A 1091 -13.24 -60.55 41.43
C ILE A 1091 -14.10 -61.68 40.88
N THR A 1092 -14.61 -61.50 39.66
CA THR A 1092 -15.26 -62.58 38.90
C THR A 1092 -14.28 -63.08 37.85
N THR A 1093 -13.85 -64.35 37.96
CA THR A 1093 -12.82 -64.89 37.05
C THR A 1093 -12.92 -66.40 36.86
N GLN A 1094 -12.48 -66.89 35.70
CA GLN A 1094 -12.32 -68.33 35.45
C GLN A 1094 -11.04 -68.87 36.09
N GLY A 1095 -10.00 -68.04 36.23
CA GLY A 1095 -8.73 -68.41 36.85
C GLY A 1095 -7.97 -67.24 37.50
N LEU A 1096 -7.67 -67.38 38.81
CA LEU A 1096 -6.84 -66.44 39.57
C LEU A 1096 -5.46 -67.05 39.86
N PHE A 1097 -4.39 -66.38 39.43
CA PHE A 1097 -3.00 -66.76 39.67
C PHE A 1097 -2.29 -65.67 40.48
N LEU A 1098 -2.06 -65.92 41.76
CA LEU A 1098 -1.43 -64.99 42.69
C LEU A 1098 -0.08 -65.56 43.16
N SER A 1099 1.02 -64.81 43.00
CA SER A 1099 2.32 -65.21 43.56
C SER A 1099 2.38 -64.96 45.08
N PRO A 1100 3.21 -65.70 45.85
CA PRO A 1100 3.27 -65.56 47.32
C PRO A 1100 3.70 -64.18 47.82
N ASP A 1101 4.39 -63.41 46.99
CA ASP A 1101 4.87 -62.05 47.25
C ASP A 1101 3.88 -60.96 46.80
N SER A 1102 2.78 -61.32 46.14
CA SER A 1102 1.74 -60.40 45.67
C SER A 1102 0.50 -60.44 46.58
N GLN A 1103 -0.23 -59.32 46.72
CA GLN A 1103 -1.35 -59.23 47.67
C GLN A 1103 -2.65 -58.70 47.05
N ILE A 1104 -3.77 -59.26 47.53
CA ILE A 1104 -5.13 -58.70 47.34
C ILE A 1104 -5.65 -58.37 48.73
N THR A 1105 -5.90 -57.08 49.02
CA THR A 1105 -6.18 -56.60 50.38
C THR A 1105 -7.28 -55.54 50.40
N ALA A 1106 -8.19 -55.66 51.36
CA ALA A 1106 -9.33 -54.78 51.61
C ALA A 1106 -9.37 -54.33 53.08
N SER A 1107 -8.20 -54.31 53.74
CA SER A 1107 -8.11 -54.22 55.19
C SER A 1107 -8.32 -52.79 55.70
N SER A 1108 -8.81 -52.68 56.94
CA SER A 1108 -8.81 -51.45 57.70
C SER A 1108 -8.05 -51.58 59.02
N GLU A 1109 -7.18 -50.62 59.35
CA GLU A 1109 -6.40 -50.67 60.60
C GLU A 1109 -7.28 -50.40 61.84
N PHE A 1110 -8.15 -49.39 61.76
CA PHE A 1110 -9.03 -48.96 62.87
C PHE A 1110 -10.52 -49.05 62.54
N GLY A 1111 -10.88 -49.32 61.29
CA GLY A 1111 -12.25 -49.52 60.83
C GLY A 1111 -12.63 -50.99 60.68
N ILE A 1112 -13.65 -51.26 59.85
CA ILE A 1112 -14.07 -52.63 59.51
C ILE A 1112 -13.40 -53.01 58.19
N ASP A 1113 -12.77 -54.18 58.14
CA ASP A 1113 -12.24 -54.76 56.90
C ASP A 1113 -13.34 -54.91 55.84
N GLY A 1114 -13.02 -54.54 54.60
CA GLY A 1114 -13.88 -54.78 53.44
C GLY A 1114 -13.94 -56.26 53.05
N GLN A 1115 -14.95 -56.63 52.27
CA GLN A 1115 -15.10 -58.02 51.82
C GLN A 1115 -14.35 -58.27 50.52
N ILE A 1116 -13.51 -59.32 50.51
CA ILE A 1116 -12.90 -59.85 49.28
C ILE A 1116 -13.73 -61.05 48.82
N ASN A 1117 -14.50 -60.86 47.74
CA ASN A 1117 -15.34 -61.89 47.14
C ASN A 1117 -14.78 -62.30 45.78
N ILE A 1118 -14.22 -63.51 45.71
CA ILE A 1118 -13.73 -64.11 44.46
C ILE A 1118 -14.75 -65.16 44.02
N SER A 1119 -15.43 -64.92 42.90
CA SER A 1119 -16.45 -65.82 42.34
C SER A 1119 -15.98 -66.43 41.03
N ASN A 1120 -15.99 -67.77 40.95
CA ASN A 1120 -15.78 -68.51 39.71
C ASN A 1120 -17.14 -69.02 39.17
N PRO A 1121 -17.57 -68.60 37.97
CA PRO A 1121 -18.87 -68.98 37.41
C PRO A 1121 -18.99 -70.47 37.04
N ASP A 1122 -17.90 -71.23 36.93
CA ASP A 1122 -17.92 -72.69 36.70
C ASP A 1122 -17.02 -73.48 37.68
N PRO A 1123 -17.53 -73.92 38.85
CA PRO A 1123 -16.77 -74.70 39.81
C PRO A 1123 -16.42 -76.13 39.35
N THR A 1124 -16.83 -76.55 38.14
CA THR A 1124 -16.56 -77.92 37.63
C THR A 1124 -15.22 -78.05 36.90
N GLN A 1125 -14.57 -76.95 36.54
CA GLN A 1125 -13.17 -76.94 36.06
C GLN A 1125 -12.18 -76.72 37.21
N ASN A 1126 -12.11 -77.67 38.15
CA ASN A 1126 -10.96 -77.75 39.05
C ASN A 1126 -9.75 -78.24 38.24
N LEU A 1127 -8.89 -77.34 37.77
CA LEU A 1127 -7.55 -77.70 37.30
C LEU A 1127 -6.72 -78.11 38.52
N GLY A 1128 -6.87 -79.38 38.90
CA GLY A 1128 -6.06 -80.05 39.90
C GLY A 1128 -4.60 -80.02 39.50
N LEU A 1129 -3.75 -79.59 40.43
CA LEU A 1129 -2.31 -79.76 40.42
C LEU A 1129 -1.96 -81.23 40.15
N ILE A 1130 -1.42 -81.54 38.97
CA ILE A 1130 -0.73 -82.81 38.73
C ILE A 1130 0.69 -82.64 39.30
N PRO A 1131 1.11 -83.40 40.34
CA PRO A 1131 2.46 -83.30 40.86
C PRO A 1131 3.46 -83.91 39.86
N LEU A 1132 4.49 -83.13 39.50
CA LEU A 1132 5.70 -83.66 38.86
C LEU A 1132 6.40 -84.64 39.82
N PRO A 1133 6.81 -85.86 39.39
CA PRO A 1133 7.57 -86.76 40.25
C PRO A 1133 9.01 -86.25 40.43
N ALA A 1134 9.43 -86.13 41.68
CA ALA A 1134 10.82 -85.89 42.05
C ALA A 1134 11.60 -87.21 42.03
N THR A 1135 12.63 -87.32 41.19
CA THR A 1135 13.84 -88.11 41.49
C THR A 1135 15.01 -87.57 40.69
N ILE A 1136 16.05 -87.14 41.41
CA ILE A 1136 17.38 -86.80 40.87
C ILE A 1136 18.11 -88.12 40.63
N ILE A 1137 18.65 -88.33 39.42
CA ILE A 1137 19.65 -89.36 39.15
C ILE A 1137 20.85 -88.70 38.45
N ASP A 1138 22.01 -88.90 39.08
CA ASP A 1138 23.37 -88.44 38.76
C ASP A 1138 23.93 -89.09 37.48
N THR A 1139 24.34 -88.27 36.50
CA THR A 1139 24.86 -88.72 35.20
C THR A 1139 26.38 -88.94 35.16
N GLY A 1140 27.06 -88.99 36.31
CA GLY A 1140 28.52 -89.09 36.39
C GLY A 1140 29.18 -90.49 36.36
N LEU A 1141 28.45 -91.62 36.31
CA LEU A 1141 29.06 -92.91 36.71
C LEU A 1141 28.79 -94.20 35.91
N LEU A 1142 28.30 -94.15 34.66
CA LEU A 1142 28.19 -95.36 33.83
C LEU A 1142 28.85 -95.21 32.45
N ILE A 1143 30.18 -95.30 32.46
CA ILE A 1143 31.02 -95.62 31.29
C ILE A 1143 30.81 -97.09 30.92
N ALA A 1144 30.58 -97.40 29.63
CA ALA A 1144 31.46 -98.25 28.79
C ALA A 1144 30.73 -98.97 27.63
N THR A 1145 31.12 -98.61 26.39
CA THR A 1145 31.46 -99.47 25.21
C THR A 1145 30.49 -100.56 24.71
N GLY A 1146 30.16 -100.72 23.42
CA GLY A 1146 30.62 -100.08 22.18
C GLY A 1146 30.04 -100.72 20.90
N CYS A 1147 30.26 -100.04 19.74
CA CYS A 1147 30.35 -100.45 18.30
C CYS A 1147 29.25 -101.36 17.65
N SER A 1148 28.85 -101.25 16.37
CA SER A 1148 29.45 -100.67 15.14
C SER A 1148 28.41 -100.45 14.01
N THR A 1149 28.75 -99.53 13.07
CA THR A 1149 28.65 -99.57 11.57
C THR A 1149 27.27 -99.80 10.92
N ASP A 1150 26.74 -98.86 10.11
CA ASP A 1150 26.99 -98.65 8.66
C ASP A 1150 25.59 -98.78 8.01
N ASP A 1151 25.14 -98.12 6.95
CA ASP A 1151 25.66 -97.10 6.04
C ASP A 1151 24.46 -96.68 5.14
N GLU A 1152 24.65 -95.63 4.35
CA GLU A 1152 23.96 -95.32 3.07
C GLU A 1152 22.65 -94.47 2.96
N GLN A 1153 22.90 -93.24 2.49
CA GLN A 1153 22.44 -92.63 1.22
C GLN A 1153 21.07 -91.91 1.07
N ASN A 1154 21.19 -90.60 0.80
CA ASN A 1154 20.58 -89.78 -0.28
C ASN A 1154 19.06 -89.75 -0.54
N GLY A 1155 18.50 -88.53 -0.63
CA GLY A 1155 17.25 -88.28 -1.37
C GLY A 1155 16.71 -86.84 -1.26
N PHE A 1156 16.99 -86.02 -2.28
CA PHE A 1156 16.49 -84.65 -2.48
C PHE A 1156 15.18 -84.65 -3.27
N ALA A 1157 14.18 -83.87 -2.86
CA ALA A 1157 13.09 -83.42 -3.75
C ALA A 1157 12.51 -82.09 -3.25
N LEU A 1158 12.58 -81.08 -4.12
CA LEU A 1158 12.22 -79.69 -3.90
C LEU A 1158 11.11 -79.29 -4.89
N LEU A 1159 9.96 -78.83 -4.38
CA LEU A 1159 8.90 -78.10 -5.10
C LEU A 1159 8.24 -77.15 -4.07
N GLY A 1160 8.72 -75.90 -3.90
CA GLY A 1160 8.20 -74.67 -4.53
C GLY A 1160 6.97 -74.12 -3.79
N ARG A 1161 6.74 -72.82 -3.50
CA ARG A 1161 7.40 -71.51 -3.74
C ARG A 1161 6.93 -70.56 -2.62
N GLY A 1162 7.77 -69.60 -2.21
CA GLY A 1162 7.39 -68.46 -1.35
C GLY A 1162 8.62 -67.84 -0.71
N GLY A 1163 9.13 -66.75 -1.29
CA GLY A 1163 10.45 -66.17 -0.99
C GLY A 1163 10.57 -65.54 0.40
N LEU A 1164 11.74 -65.72 1.00
CA LEU A 1164 12.23 -65.04 2.20
C LEU A 1164 13.08 -63.81 1.82
N PRO A 1165 13.15 -62.76 2.66
CA PRO A 1165 14.00 -61.57 2.45
C PRO A 1165 15.51 -61.90 2.52
N THR A 1166 16.32 -61.03 1.93
CA THR A 1166 17.79 -61.15 1.79
C THR A 1166 18.56 -61.11 3.11
N ASP A 1167 19.66 -61.88 3.15
CA ASP A 1167 20.64 -62.01 4.23
C ASP A 1167 21.35 -60.68 4.55
N PRO A 1168 21.47 -60.28 5.84
CA PRO A 1168 22.07 -59.01 6.28
C PRO A 1168 23.60 -58.93 6.19
N THR A 1169 24.26 -59.82 5.44
CA THR A 1169 25.72 -59.83 5.29
C THR A 1169 26.25 -59.43 3.90
N ASP A 1170 25.38 -59.05 2.95
CA ASP A 1170 25.80 -58.59 1.63
C ASP A 1170 26.16 -57.07 1.63
N PRO A 1171 27.35 -56.66 1.14
CA PRO A 1171 27.78 -55.26 1.18
C PRO A 1171 27.12 -54.44 0.06
N LEU A 1172 26.16 -53.59 0.42
CA LEU A 1172 25.57 -52.60 -0.49
C LEU A 1172 26.47 -51.35 -0.63
N LYS A 1173 26.89 -51.09 -1.86
CA LYS A 1173 27.57 -49.87 -2.30
C LYS A 1173 26.54 -48.77 -2.68
N GLY A 1174 26.46 -47.75 -1.83
CA GLY A 1174 26.41 -46.32 -2.16
C GLY A 1174 25.29 -45.71 -3.01
N GLU A 1175 24.42 -44.94 -2.36
CA GLU A 1175 24.02 -43.61 -2.83
C GLU A 1175 24.42 -42.57 -1.79
N THR A 1176 25.13 -41.54 -2.25
CA THR A 1176 25.78 -40.53 -1.40
C THR A 1176 24.85 -39.34 -1.22
N ILE A 1177 24.37 -39.14 0.01
CA ILE A 1177 23.81 -37.87 0.47
C ILE A 1177 24.83 -37.31 1.46
N TRP A 1178 25.30 -36.08 1.24
CA TRP A 1178 26.34 -35.45 2.03
C TRP A 1178 25.80 -35.09 3.42
N ILE A 1179 26.35 -35.69 4.47
CA ILE A 1179 26.08 -35.39 5.88
C ILE A 1179 27.41 -34.93 6.50
N ASP A 1180 27.41 -33.84 7.27
CA ASP A 1180 28.58 -33.38 8.03
C ASP A 1180 28.72 -34.23 9.31
N TRP A 1181 29.73 -35.10 9.37
CA TRP A 1181 30.00 -36.03 10.48
C TRP A 1181 30.94 -35.47 11.56
N ARG A 1182 31.03 -34.15 11.72
CA ARG A 1182 31.75 -33.58 12.86
C ARG A 1182 30.87 -33.58 14.11
N ASP A 1183 31.11 -34.55 14.99
CA ASP A 1183 30.59 -34.59 16.35
C ASP A 1183 31.14 -33.40 17.17
N PHE A 1184 30.37 -32.32 17.28
CA PHE A 1184 30.68 -31.20 18.16
C PHE A 1184 30.28 -31.45 19.63
N SER A 1185 29.73 -32.62 19.98
CA SER A 1185 29.32 -32.93 21.35
C SER A 1185 30.50 -33.06 22.31
N ALA A 1186 31.70 -33.41 21.81
CA ALA A 1186 32.91 -33.49 22.59
C ALA A 1186 33.48 -32.08 22.92
N THR A 1187 33.47 -31.16 21.96
CA THR A 1187 33.93 -29.76 22.15
C THR A 1187 32.90 -28.93 22.94
N ARG A 1188 31.59 -29.19 22.75
CA ARG A 1188 30.49 -28.57 23.51
C ARG A 1188 30.52 -28.98 25.00
N ARG A 1189 30.89 -30.23 25.31
CA ARG A 1189 31.10 -30.68 26.71
C ARG A 1189 32.32 -30.07 27.41
N GLN A 1190 33.37 -29.70 26.68
CA GLN A 1190 34.52 -28.98 27.26
C GLN A 1190 34.24 -27.49 27.48
N LEU A 1191 33.45 -26.84 26.61
CA LEU A 1191 33.03 -25.44 26.79
C LEU A 1191 32.01 -25.28 27.94
N TYR A 1192 31.08 -26.23 28.11
CA TYR A 1192 30.13 -26.22 29.24
C TYR A 1192 30.81 -26.45 30.61
N ARG A 1193 31.92 -27.21 30.67
CA ARG A 1193 32.71 -27.37 31.90
C ARG A 1193 33.59 -26.16 32.22
N ALA A 1194 33.99 -25.37 31.21
CA ALA A 1194 34.71 -24.11 31.42
C ALA A 1194 33.79 -22.96 31.90
N ALA A 1195 32.51 -22.97 31.53
CA ALA A 1195 31.52 -21.98 31.96
C ALA A 1195 31.06 -22.16 33.43
N ARG A 1196 31.03 -23.40 33.93
CA ARG A 1196 30.51 -23.73 35.29
C ARG A 1196 31.41 -23.28 36.45
N ASN A 1197 32.66 -22.88 36.19
CA ASN A 1197 33.62 -22.43 37.22
C ASN A 1197 33.83 -20.90 37.28
N ARG A 1198 33.03 -20.08 36.59
CA ARG A 1198 33.09 -18.60 36.70
C ARG A 1198 32.02 -17.99 37.61
N GLY A 1199 31.35 -18.77 38.44
CA GLY A 1199 30.33 -18.31 39.37
C GLY A 1199 30.74 -18.39 40.84
N LYS A 1200 31.87 -17.79 41.23
CA LYS A 1200 32.15 -17.44 42.64
C LYS A 1200 33.35 -16.50 42.74
N LYS A 1201 33.10 -15.20 42.91
CA LYS A 1201 33.88 -14.32 43.81
C LYS A 1201 33.07 -13.05 44.18
N PRO A 1202 33.32 -12.47 45.36
CA PRO A 1202 32.40 -11.58 46.07
C PRO A 1202 32.62 -10.08 45.77
N ASN A 1203 31.59 -9.28 46.07
CA ASN A 1203 31.51 -7.81 46.18
C ASN A 1203 32.82 -7.02 46.05
N GLN A 1204 32.98 -6.27 44.96
CA GLN A 1204 33.72 -4.99 44.94
C GLN A 1204 33.13 -4.02 43.89
N GLU A 1205 33.15 -2.74 44.26
CA GLU A 1205 32.67 -1.52 43.58
C GLU A 1205 33.28 -1.23 42.18
N PRO A 1206 32.68 -0.30 41.40
CA PRO A 1206 32.86 -0.22 39.95
C PRO A 1206 34.15 0.47 39.51
N GLN A 1207 34.87 -0.15 38.57
CA GLN A 1207 36.04 0.42 37.87
C GLN A 1207 35.83 0.43 36.35
N VAL A 1208 36.46 1.42 35.73
CA VAL A 1208 36.19 1.99 34.40
C VAL A 1208 36.90 1.24 33.25
N THR A 1209 36.25 1.24 32.07
CA THR A 1209 36.73 1.05 30.68
C THR A 1209 37.20 -0.32 30.14
N ALA A 1210 36.61 -0.72 29.01
CA ALA A 1210 37.32 -0.88 27.72
C ALA A 1210 36.35 -0.77 26.53
N LYS A 1211 36.59 0.21 25.64
CA LYS A 1211 35.90 0.40 24.36
C LYS A 1211 36.14 -0.83 23.46
N LYS A 1212 35.07 -1.46 22.95
CA LYS A 1212 35.17 -2.42 21.84
C LYS A 1212 35.74 -1.71 20.59
N PRO A 1213 36.66 -2.32 19.84
CA PRO A 1213 37.14 -1.75 18.59
C PRO A 1213 36.00 -1.67 17.56
N PRO A 1214 36.00 -0.64 16.69
CA PRO A 1214 34.98 -0.48 15.65
C PRO A 1214 35.03 -1.66 14.67
N ILE A 1215 33.84 -2.06 14.19
CA ILE A 1215 33.69 -3.04 13.12
C ILE A 1215 34.12 -2.35 11.82
N ILE A 1216 35.02 -2.99 11.07
CA ILE A 1216 35.56 -2.49 9.80
C ILE A 1216 35.23 -3.51 8.73
N GLU A 1217 34.75 -3.04 7.57
CA GLU A 1217 34.35 -3.86 6.43
C GLU A 1217 35.56 -4.59 5.83
N ALA A 1218 35.40 -5.87 5.48
CA ALA A 1218 36.48 -6.68 4.91
C ALA A 1218 36.73 -6.31 3.44
N GLN A 1219 37.97 -5.94 3.09
CA GLN A 1219 38.34 -5.55 1.72
C GLN A 1219 39.12 -6.63 0.95
N GLY A 1220 39.30 -7.82 1.55
CA GLY A 1220 39.94 -8.95 0.87
C GLY A 1220 39.86 -10.23 1.70
N TRP A 1221 40.37 -11.32 1.13
CA TRP A 1221 40.50 -12.60 1.82
C TRP A 1221 41.89 -13.19 1.60
N ILE A 1222 42.41 -13.86 2.63
CA ILE A 1222 43.66 -14.63 2.58
C ILE A 1222 43.35 -16.08 2.87
N ILE A 1223 44.21 -17.01 2.43
CA ILE A 1223 44.18 -18.39 2.90
C ILE A 1223 45.30 -18.52 3.92
N ASN A 1224 44.95 -18.79 5.18
CA ASN A 1224 45.93 -18.93 6.24
C ASN A 1224 46.70 -20.27 6.12
N GLN A 1225 47.68 -20.48 6.99
CA GLN A 1225 48.59 -21.64 6.92
C GLN A 1225 47.88 -23.00 7.11
N ASP A 1226 46.66 -22.99 7.64
CA ASP A 1226 45.82 -24.17 7.82
C ASP A 1226 44.86 -24.40 6.63
N GLY A 1227 44.98 -23.59 5.56
CA GLY A 1227 44.16 -23.70 4.36
C GLY A 1227 42.78 -23.03 4.48
N ILE A 1228 42.55 -22.24 5.54
CA ILE A 1228 41.26 -21.61 5.82
C ILE A 1228 41.23 -20.20 5.24
N VAL A 1229 40.15 -19.89 4.52
CA VAL A 1229 39.89 -18.56 3.96
C VAL A 1229 39.46 -17.60 5.08
N GLU A 1230 40.20 -16.51 5.26
CA GLU A 1230 39.96 -15.51 6.30
C GLU A 1230 39.79 -14.12 5.67
N LEU A 1231 38.68 -13.45 6.00
CA LEU A 1231 38.35 -12.10 5.54
C LEU A 1231 39.18 -11.08 6.31
N VAL A 1232 39.97 -10.26 5.61
CA VAL A 1232 40.86 -9.27 6.20
C VAL A 1232 40.51 -7.87 5.70
N PRO A 1233 40.64 -6.83 6.52
CA PRO A 1233 40.36 -5.46 6.11
C PRO A 1233 41.37 -4.95 5.06
N TYR A 1234 42.54 -5.59 4.90
CA TYR A 1234 43.51 -5.32 3.82
C TYR A 1234 44.30 -6.60 3.46
N PRO A 1235 44.43 -7.00 2.18
CA PRO A 1235 45.19 -8.19 1.79
C PRO A 1235 46.69 -7.99 2.06
N THR A 1236 47.24 -8.72 3.02
CA THR A 1236 48.68 -8.74 3.31
C THR A 1236 49.35 -9.82 2.45
N GLY A 1237 50.04 -9.41 1.39
CA GLY A 1237 50.95 -10.30 0.65
C GLY A 1237 52.19 -10.66 1.49
N PRO A 1238 52.92 -11.73 1.15
CA PRO A 1238 54.12 -12.13 1.87
C PRO A 1238 55.21 -11.05 1.77
N GLU A 1239 55.81 -10.72 2.91
CA GLU A 1239 56.92 -9.77 3.05
C GLU A 1239 58.05 -10.05 2.04
N LEU A 1240 58.19 -9.17 1.04
CA LEU A 1240 59.50 -8.89 0.47
C LEU A 1240 60.21 -7.88 1.38
N LYS A 1241 61.26 -8.36 2.04
CA LYS A 1241 62.17 -7.56 2.88
C LYS A 1241 62.59 -6.25 2.19
N PRO A 1242 62.61 -5.10 2.90
CA PRO A 1242 63.09 -3.86 2.32
C PRO A 1242 64.63 -3.91 2.16
N VAL A 1243 65.09 -3.85 0.91
CA VAL A 1243 66.45 -3.44 0.61
C VAL A 1243 66.47 -1.92 0.61
N LEU A 1244 67.25 -1.34 1.53
CA LEU A 1244 67.65 0.07 1.48
C LEU A 1244 68.27 0.39 0.10
N ASN A 1245 67.71 1.33 -0.65
CA ASN A 1245 68.37 2.61 -0.96
C ASN A 1245 67.62 3.50 -1.97
N ARG A 1246 67.73 4.81 -1.69
CA ARG A 1246 67.68 5.98 -2.58
C ARG A 1246 66.32 6.48 -3.07
N THR A 1247 65.95 7.61 -2.46
CA THR A 1247 65.47 8.84 -3.10
C THR A 1247 65.49 8.84 -4.63
N ILE A 1248 64.33 9.12 -5.24
CA ILE A 1248 64.18 10.03 -6.38
C ILE A 1248 62.75 10.62 -6.33
N ASN A 1249 62.71 11.93 -6.56
CA ASN A 1249 61.54 12.79 -6.63
C ASN A 1249 61.04 12.88 -8.10
N CYS A 1250 59.87 13.49 -8.27
CA CYS A 1250 59.33 14.09 -9.51
C CYS A 1250 58.53 13.21 -10.49
N HIS A 1251 57.24 13.56 -10.57
CA HIS A 1251 56.59 14.15 -11.75
C HIS A 1251 56.31 13.26 -12.98
N ASN A 1252 55.01 13.17 -13.29
CA ASN A 1252 54.37 12.95 -14.60
C ASN A 1252 54.17 11.52 -15.14
N LEU A 1253 52.95 11.36 -15.71
CA LEU A 1253 52.45 10.38 -16.69
C LEU A 1253 51.90 9.08 -16.06
N ARG A 1254 50.64 8.69 -16.25
CA ARG A 1254 49.62 9.07 -17.23
C ARG A 1254 48.26 8.57 -16.75
#